data_AF-J1E8U9-F1
#
_entry.id   AF-J1E8U9-F1
#
_cell.length_a   1.000
_cell.length_b   1.000
_cell.length_c   1.000
_cell.angle_alpha   90.00
_cell.angle_beta   90.00
_cell.angle_gamma   90.00
#
_symmetry.space_group_name_H-M   'P 1'
#
loop_
_entity.id
_entity.type
_entity.pdbx_description
1 polymer ?
#
loop_
_entity_poly.entity_id
_entity_poly.type
_entity_poly.pdbx_seq_one_letter_code
_entity_poly.pdbx_strand_id
1 'polypeptide(L)'
;SAAAADATGNAVVVSGVSAPTITSATYNTSSHVLTVTGTNLVKTDGASNDVTVNKLTLTGEGGATRVLSTSANVEVISATSFAVTLSGADIAAVETLLNKAGTSSTGGTTYNLAAADDWNSVVTGGNIADLTGNAITVSIPGPAPTITSATYNATSGALVVTGTGFTALAGAANDIVANKFTFTGEGDAEYTLTTTANVEITSATAFTLTLSTADRAALNLLVNKNGTNSTSGSTYNLAAGEDWAAGADAASVVADLTGNAITVSNVAVPTVTSATYDVGTGVLVVTGTNLMGKAGTANDIVANKLSFTGKGGGTYGLTDTANVDTTSATSFSLTLSASDKAFVNQLLDKTGTSATDKTTYNIAFAEDWNAGADATVVIADLTGNVITVGGTPPASNTVDGTPVIVTTAPDGTTTTTVPVVASNRPDTPGSGSALADIPIAKAADGHALVSVSIPVGVGLTAVGQSVGTTGSAAQAELLKRIDAAAGTNSELAPQVKAFLDTLGVNESLVVQTIKPTTGTGFNPNVPLVISGSAAAGDGKQAIVIDARALPADTVIQVDNVAFVAIVGAVRLIGGAGQNMASGDGAAQWIVLGPGNDTIHGGGGNDVVGSEAGDDQVNGDAGDDIVFGGAGNDLLSGGTGSDKLNGGTGFDVAIQEGARADYTVTLDGAGIKLTHTPSGVSDWLVDVEQVRFAAGPSLTVAHSAAEEAAAFLYQKWLGRDLTQGEGAIIQPFASTSALEVATLFAQFFPQQSAGKTPTQLLEGMSTAGNIRVDAIREITVTGNAGNNTISPTLGLARFVDGGAGTDTVVIPATLAQTHVQQNANGSFTLQRTTDGAMLDMTRVERLTFSDTKLALDLGGNAGQAAKLLGALGGPALVNNKAAVGEVIRLLDAGATSQTIAGIGLQLLGAQTPAQVAQLLWTNVVGRSGTQAELKPLVDLMASGVSFNEVVVLAANLDATAARIDLVGLASEGIEFS
;
A
#
# COMPACT_ATOMS: atom_id res chain seq x y z
N SER A 1 -80.91 -56.97 -83.92
CA SER A 1 -80.39 -57.45 -82.63
C SER A 1 -78.93 -57.06 -82.53
N ALA A 2 -78.47 -56.82 -81.31
CA ALA A 2 -77.24 -56.13 -80.94
C ALA A 2 -75.95 -56.59 -81.64
N ALA A 3 -75.06 -55.60 -81.82
CA ALA A 3 -73.67 -55.74 -82.19
C ALA A 3 -72.87 -56.54 -81.15
N ALA A 4 -71.97 -57.38 -81.63
CA ALA A 4 -70.79 -57.81 -80.89
C ALA A 4 -69.58 -57.29 -81.66
N ALA A 5 -68.94 -56.25 -81.12
CA ALA A 5 -67.63 -55.80 -81.58
C ALA A 5 -66.57 -56.75 -81.00
N ASP A 6 -65.66 -57.18 -81.88
CA ASP A 6 -64.50 -58.00 -81.59
C ASP A 6 -63.59 -57.29 -80.56
N ALA A 7 -63.44 -57.93 -79.41
CA ALA A 7 -62.69 -57.42 -78.26
C ALA A 7 -61.42 -58.22 -77.97
N THR A 8 -60.89 -59.00 -78.92
CA THR A 8 -59.64 -59.74 -78.69
C THR A 8 -58.84 -60.00 -79.97
N GLY A 9 -57.63 -59.43 -80.05
CA GLY A 9 -56.52 -60.20 -80.62
C GLY A 9 -55.95 -59.79 -81.98
N ASN A 10 -56.19 -58.58 -82.48
CA ASN A 10 -55.36 -58.05 -83.58
C ASN A 10 -54.10 -57.40 -83.00
N ALA A 11 -53.05 -58.20 -82.83
CA ALA A 11 -51.72 -57.69 -82.53
C ALA A 11 -51.23 -56.87 -83.74
N VAL A 12 -51.22 -55.54 -83.59
CA VAL A 12 -50.54 -54.65 -84.53
C VAL A 12 -49.05 -54.76 -84.26
N VAL A 13 -48.30 -55.37 -85.17
CA VAL A 13 -46.84 -55.29 -85.14
C VAL A 13 -46.46 -53.89 -85.63
N VAL A 14 -46.16 -53.00 -84.69
CA VAL A 14 -45.63 -51.68 -85.00
C VAL A 14 -44.12 -51.83 -85.23
N SER A 15 -43.69 -51.88 -86.48
CA SER A 15 -42.26 -51.89 -86.85
C SER A 15 -41.77 -50.47 -87.09
N GLY A 16 -40.59 -50.12 -86.56
CA GLY A 16 -39.96 -48.81 -86.76
C GLY A 16 -40.21 -47.78 -85.64
N VAL A 17 -40.66 -48.23 -84.46
CA VAL A 17 -40.70 -47.37 -83.26
C VAL A 17 -39.25 -47.11 -82.84
N SER A 18 -38.85 -45.84 -82.83
CA SER A 18 -37.57 -45.43 -82.29
C SER A 18 -37.50 -45.79 -80.80
N ALA A 19 -36.40 -46.41 -80.38
CA ALA A 19 -36.18 -46.75 -78.98
C ALA A 19 -36.25 -45.49 -78.09
N PRO A 20 -36.74 -45.59 -76.84
CA PRO A 20 -36.65 -44.49 -75.90
C PRO A 20 -35.19 -44.14 -75.65
N THR A 21 -34.86 -42.86 -75.72
CA THR A 21 -33.51 -42.35 -75.41
C THR A 21 -33.61 -41.24 -74.39
N ILE A 22 -32.63 -41.16 -73.51
CA ILE A 22 -32.39 -40.02 -72.64
C ILE A 22 -31.59 -38.99 -73.45
N THR A 23 -31.90 -37.72 -73.25
CA THR A 23 -31.17 -36.62 -73.91
C THR A 23 -30.44 -35.75 -72.89
N SER A 24 -31.01 -35.62 -71.70
CA SER A 24 -30.44 -34.86 -70.59
C SER A 24 -31.16 -35.20 -69.29
N ALA A 25 -30.52 -34.87 -68.17
CA ALA A 25 -31.18 -34.88 -66.87
C ALA A 25 -30.85 -33.59 -66.11
N THR A 26 -31.70 -33.23 -65.16
CA THR A 26 -31.48 -32.12 -64.23
C THR A 26 -31.70 -32.64 -62.81
N TYR A 27 -30.70 -32.47 -61.94
CA TYR A 27 -30.82 -32.81 -60.53
C TYR A 27 -30.98 -31.53 -59.69
N ASN A 28 -31.91 -31.55 -58.75
CA ASN A 28 -32.11 -30.48 -57.79
C ASN A 28 -31.81 -31.03 -56.39
N THR A 29 -30.70 -30.57 -55.80
CA THR A 29 -30.21 -31.02 -54.48
C THR A 29 -31.17 -30.66 -53.35
N SER A 30 -31.84 -29.50 -53.41
CA SER A 30 -32.76 -29.06 -52.34
C SER A 30 -34.06 -29.88 -52.27
N SER A 31 -34.52 -30.42 -53.40
CA SER A 31 -35.72 -31.28 -53.47
C SER A 31 -35.41 -32.76 -53.63
N HIS A 32 -34.14 -33.11 -53.83
CA HIS A 32 -33.64 -34.45 -54.17
C HIS A 32 -34.33 -35.07 -55.40
N VAL A 33 -34.77 -34.25 -56.36
CA VAL A 33 -35.47 -34.71 -57.57
C VAL A 33 -34.53 -34.72 -58.78
N LEU A 34 -34.42 -35.88 -59.44
CA LEU A 34 -33.78 -36.07 -60.74
C LEU A 34 -34.86 -36.04 -61.83
N THR A 35 -34.94 -34.94 -62.57
CA THR A 35 -35.83 -34.80 -63.73
C THR A 35 -35.09 -35.23 -64.98
N VAL A 36 -35.60 -36.23 -65.70
CA VAL A 36 -34.97 -36.79 -66.89
C VAL A 36 -35.79 -36.40 -68.12
N THR A 37 -35.11 -35.88 -69.13
CA THR A 37 -35.68 -35.56 -70.44
C THR A 37 -35.18 -36.55 -71.48
N GLY A 38 -36.08 -36.99 -72.34
CA GLY A 38 -35.77 -37.96 -73.39
C GLY A 38 -36.68 -37.82 -74.60
N THR A 39 -36.58 -38.79 -75.50
CA THR A 39 -37.49 -38.92 -76.66
C THR A 39 -38.10 -40.31 -76.69
N ASN A 40 -39.28 -40.42 -77.29
CA ASN A 40 -40.01 -41.68 -77.45
C ASN A 40 -40.26 -42.44 -76.13
N LEU A 41 -40.41 -41.72 -75.01
CA LEU A 41 -40.73 -42.35 -73.74
C LEU A 41 -42.14 -42.94 -73.80
N VAL A 42 -42.25 -44.22 -73.47
CA VAL A 42 -43.52 -44.93 -73.48
C VAL A 42 -44.09 -44.96 -72.07
N LYS A 43 -45.39 -44.68 -71.97
CA LYS A 43 -46.19 -44.72 -70.76
C LYS A 43 -47.28 -45.76 -70.91
N THR A 44 -47.56 -46.50 -69.84
CA THR A 44 -48.78 -47.30 -69.74
C THR A 44 -49.88 -46.46 -69.08
N ASP A 45 -51.12 -46.58 -69.57
CA ASP A 45 -52.26 -45.90 -68.96
C ASP A 45 -52.56 -46.50 -67.57
N GLY A 46 -52.25 -45.74 -66.51
CA GLY A 46 -52.45 -46.17 -65.12
C GLY A 46 -51.29 -45.77 -64.21
N ALA A 47 -51.28 -46.30 -62.97
CA ALA A 47 -50.17 -46.17 -62.02
C ALA A 47 -49.35 -47.49 -62.01
N SER A 48 -48.64 -47.75 -63.11
CA SER A 48 -47.93 -49.00 -63.42
C SER A 48 -46.40 -48.95 -63.25
N ASN A 49 -45.85 -47.82 -62.83
CA ASN A 49 -44.43 -47.52 -62.71
C ASN A 49 -43.64 -47.83 -64.00
N ASP A 50 -43.80 -46.96 -64.99
CA ASP A 50 -43.19 -47.07 -66.32
C ASP A 50 -41.64 -47.12 -66.34
N VAL A 51 -40.96 -46.63 -65.30
CA VAL A 51 -39.48 -46.57 -65.22
C VAL A 51 -38.93 -47.37 -64.06
N THR A 52 -38.05 -48.32 -64.38
CA THR A 52 -37.29 -49.13 -63.41
C THR A 52 -36.06 -48.38 -62.92
N VAL A 53 -36.16 -47.73 -61.76
CA VAL A 53 -35.14 -46.79 -61.26
C VAL A 53 -33.82 -47.47 -60.91
N ASN A 54 -33.82 -48.74 -60.50
CA ASN A 54 -32.59 -49.48 -60.22
C ASN A 54 -31.77 -49.86 -61.47
N LYS A 55 -32.24 -49.51 -62.67
CA LYS A 55 -31.48 -49.58 -63.93
C LYS A 55 -30.77 -48.27 -64.24
N LEU A 56 -30.94 -47.23 -63.44
CA LEU A 56 -30.30 -45.93 -63.61
C LEU A 56 -29.00 -45.86 -62.80
N THR A 57 -27.92 -45.47 -63.47
CA THR A 57 -26.59 -45.31 -62.91
C THR A 57 -26.10 -43.89 -63.14
N LEU A 58 -25.75 -43.18 -62.07
CA LEU A 58 -25.18 -41.84 -62.14
C LEU A 58 -23.67 -41.92 -62.05
N THR A 59 -22.96 -41.15 -62.87
CA THR A 59 -21.50 -40.97 -62.83
C THR A 59 -21.18 -39.55 -62.41
N GLY A 60 -20.23 -39.35 -61.50
CA GLY A 60 -19.78 -38.03 -61.05
C GLY A 60 -18.34 -37.97 -60.59
N GLU A 61 -18.08 -37.30 -59.46
CA GLU A 61 -16.74 -37.02 -58.91
C GLU A 61 -15.78 -38.22 -59.00
N GLY A 62 -14.55 -37.96 -59.48
CA GLY A 62 -13.52 -38.99 -59.72
C GLY A 62 -13.89 -40.11 -60.72
N GLY A 63 -14.98 -39.96 -61.48
CA GLY A 63 -15.52 -41.02 -62.34
C GLY A 63 -16.27 -42.12 -61.58
N ALA A 64 -16.54 -41.92 -60.28
CA ALA A 64 -17.28 -42.88 -59.47
C ALA A 64 -18.74 -42.97 -59.93
N THR A 65 -19.35 -44.14 -59.73
CA THR A 65 -20.71 -44.43 -60.19
C THR A 65 -21.62 -44.89 -59.06
N ARG A 66 -22.91 -44.53 -59.14
CA ARG A 66 -23.96 -44.98 -58.22
C ARG A 66 -25.15 -45.50 -59.02
N VAL A 67 -25.41 -46.80 -58.89
CA VAL A 67 -26.69 -47.39 -59.28
C VAL A 67 -27.73 -47.04 -58.22
N LEU A 68 -28.88 -46.49 -58.64
CA LEU A 68 -29.97 -46.21 -57.72
C LEU A 68 -30.56 -47.51 -57.18
N SER A 69 -30.91 -47.55 -55.90
CA SER A 69 -31.26 -48.82 -55.22
C SER A 69 -32.34 -48.69 -54.16
N THR A 70 -32.47 -47.52 -53.54
CA THR A 70 -33.46 -47.23 -52.49
C THR A 70 -34.60 -46.36 -52.99
N SER A 71 -34.43 -45.71 -54.15
CA SER A 71 -35.44 -44.87 -54.79
C SER A 71 -36.49 -45.70 -55.52
N ALA A 72 -37.77 -45.34 -55.38
CA ALA A 72 -38.89 -46.08 -55.97
C ALA A 72 -38.94 -45.92 -57.50
N ASN A 73 -39.47 -46.93 -58.19
CA ASN A 73 -39.83 -46.82 -59.61
C ASN A 73 -40.87 -45.71 -59.82
N VAL A 74 -40.88 -45.11 -61.00
CA VAL A 74 -41.68 -43.90 -61.28
C VAL A 74 -42.47 -43.99 -62.57
N GLU A 75 -43.46 -43.12 -62.72
CA GLU A 75 -44.21 -42.97 -63.97
C GLU A 75 -43.52 -42.02 -64.94
N VAL A 76 -43.75 -42.28 -66.22
CA VAL A 76 -43.48 -41.30 -67.27
C VAL A 76 -44.53 -40.19 -67.16
N ILE A 77 -44.05 -38.95 -67.15
CA ILE A 77 -44.87 -37.73 -67.01
C ILE A 77 -45.41 -37.32 -68.39
N SER A 78 -44.56 -37.42 -69.43
CA SER A 78 -44.90 -37.14 -70.82
C SER A 78 -44.06 -38.00 -71.75
N ALA A 79 -44.36 -38.02 -73.05
CA ALA A 79 -43.54 -38.69 -74.08
C ALA A 79 -42.06 -38.25 -74.10
N THR A 80 -41.69 -37.23 -73.33
CA THR A 80 -40.34 -36.66 -73.25
C THR A 80 -39.81 -36.51 -71.83
N SER A 81 -40.53 -36.88 -70.77
CA SER A 81 -40.02 -36.68 -69.40
C SER A 81 -40.53 -37.66 -68.35
N PHE A 82 -39.70 -37.89 -67.33
CA PHE A 82 -40.06 -38.51 -66.05
C PHE A 82 -39.23 -37.89 -64.92
N ALA A 83 -39.64 -38.06 -63.67
CA ALA A 83 -38.92 -37.53 -62.51
C ALA A 83 -38.77 -38.60 -61.43
N VAL A 84 -37.57 -38.71 -60.87
CA VAL A 84 -37.25 -39.60 -59.76
C VAL A 84 -36.97 -38.77 -58.52
N THR A 85 -37.78 -38.92 -57.48
CA THR A 85 -37.45 -38.41 -56.14
C THR A 85 -36.51 -39.40 -55.47
N LEU A 86 -35.25 -39.01 -55.25
CA LEU A 86 -34.28 -39.84 -54.58
C LEU A 86 -34.65 -40.01 -53.10
N SER A 87 -34.31 -41.15 -52.52
CA SER A 87 -34.57 -41.43 -51.10
C SER A 87 -33.49 -42.29 -50.45
N GLY A 88 -33.37 -42.22 -49.13
CA GLY A 88 -32.49 -43.07 -48.35
C GLY A 88 -31.02 -42.97 -48.75
N ALA A 89 -30.36 -44.13 -48.91
CA ALA A 89 -28.94 -44.21 -49.23
C ALA A 89 -28.58 -43.62 -50.60
N ASP A 90 -29.53 -43.50 -51.52
CA ASP A 90 -29.31 -42.90 -52.84
C ASP A 90 -29.05 -41.39 -52.76
N ILE A 91 -29.69 -40.66 -51.84
CA ILE A 91 -29.44 -39.22 -51.66
C ILE A 91 -27.97 -38.98 -51.29
N ALA A 92 -27.50 -39.59 -50.21
CA ALA A 92 -26.15 -39.40 -49.71
C ALA A 92 -25.07 -39.77 -50.74
N ALA A 93 -25.30 -40.86 -51.49
CA ALA A 93 -24.36 -41.31 -52.52
C ALA A 93 -24.36 -40.41 -53.76
N VAL A 94 -25.54 -39.98 -54.23
CA VAL A 94 -25.64 -39.11 -55.41
C VAL A 94 -25.10 -37.72 -55.12
N GLU A 95 -25.31 -37.17 -53.94
CA GLU A 95 -24.81 -35.84 -53.57
C GLU A 95 -23.30 -35.81 -53.40
N THR A 96 -22.68 -36.93 -53.01
CA THR A 96 -21.22 -37.07 -53.02
C THR A 96 -20.67 -37.07 -54.46
N LEU A 97 -21.40 -37.66 -55.41
CA LEU A 97 -21.00 -37.70 -56.82
C LEU A 97 -21.27 -36.38 -57.56
N LEU A 98 -22.41 -35.75 -57.31
CA LEU A 98 -22.91 -34.53 -57.95
C LEU A 98 -22.65 -33.30 -57.07
N ASN A 99 -21.39 -33.10 -56.70
CA ASN A 99 -20.89 -32.14 -55.71
C ASN A 99 -20.84 -30.66 -56.13
N LYS A 100 -21.16 -30.30 -57.38
CA LYS A 100 -20.96 -28.97 -57.97
C LYS A 100 -22.13 -28.58 -58.89
N ALA A 101 -22.48 -27.30 -58.93
CA ALA A 101 -23.50 -26.82 -59.87
C ALA A 101 -23.04 -26.93 -61.33
N GLY A 102 -23.98 -27.18 -62.26
CA GLY A 102 -23.69 -27.35 -63.68
C GLY A 102 -23.47 -28.80 -64.08
N THR A 103 -22.63 -29.04 -65.09
CA THR A 103 -22.52 -30.35 -65.77
C THR A 103 -21.27 -31.14 -65.40
N SER A 104 -20.46 -30.67 -64.44
CA SER A 104 -19.19 -31.29 -64.08
C SER A 104 -18.86 -31.12 -62.61
N SER A 105 -18.22 -32.14 -62.05
CA SER A 105 -17.75 -32.21 -60.66
C SER A 105 -16.67 -31.18 -60.32
N THR A 106 -16.40 -30.99 -59.03
CA THR A 106 -15.29 -30.16 -58.56
C THR A 106 -13.95 -30.66 -59.10
N GLY A 107 -13.73 -31.97 -59.16
CA GLY A 107 -12.58 -32.60 -59.82
C GLY A 107 -12.61 -32.59 -61.36
N GLY A 108 -13.61 -31.95 -61.98
CA GLY A 108 -13.72 -31.77 -63.43
C GLY A 108 -14.35 -32.93 -64.20
N THR A 109 -14.92 -33.93 -63.52
CA THR A 109 -15.58 -35.06 -64.19
C THR A 109 -16.98 -34.67 -64.66
N THR A 110 -17.30 -34.87 -65.94
CA THR A 110 -18.65 -34.61 -66.47
C THR A 110 -19.69 -35.54 -65.85
N TYR A 111 -20.80 -34.99 -65.37
CA TYR A 111 -21.90 -35.77 -64.82
C TYR A 111 -22.70 -36.48 -65.91
N ASN A 112 -23.00 -37.76 -65.72
CA ASN A 112 -23.70 -38.57 -66.71
C ASN A 112 -24.71 -39.52 -66.09
N LEU A 113 -25.84 -39.74 -66.76
CA LEU A 113 -26.86 -40.72 -66.41
C LEU A 113 -26.85 -41.89 -67.42
N ALA A 114 -26.43 -43.07 -66.99
CA ALA A 114 -26.55 -44.28 -67.79
C ALA A 114 -27.82 -45.04 -67.41
N ALA A 115 -28.62 -45.44 -68.39
CA ALA A 115 -29.77 -46.32 -68.21
C ALA A 115 -29.48 -47.68 -68.84
N ALA A 116 -29.45 -48.72 -68.01
CA ALA A 116 -29.27 -50.09 -68.47
C ALA A 116 -30.51 -50.60 -69.23
N ASP A 117 -30.38 -51.72 -69.94
CA ASP A 117 -31.50 -52.30 -70.69
C ASP A 117 -32.73 -52.55 -69.80
N ASP A 118 -33.92 -52.47 -70.40
CA ASP A 118 -35.24 -52.54 -69.76
C ASP A 118 -35.55 -51.41 -68.74
N TRP A 119 -34.88 -50.26 -68.81
CA TRP A 119 -35.13 -49.15 -67.89
C TRP A 119 -36.52 -48.52 -68.05
N ASN A 120 -37.02 -48.36 -69.29
CA ASN A 120 -38.42 -48.05 -69.57
C ASN A 120 -39.17 -49.38 -69.71
N SER A 121 -39.77 -49.83 -68.61
CA SER A 121 -40.28 -51.20 -68.43
C SER A 121 -41.42 -51.57 -69.38
N VAL A 122 -42.04 -50.57 -70.00
CA VAL A 122 -43.16 -50.73 -70.95
C VAL A 122 -42.68 -51.21 -72.31
N VAL A 123 -41.43 -50.92 -72.69
CA VAL A 123 -40.86 -51.31 -73.98
C VAL A 123 -40.29 -52.72 -73.87
N THR A 124 -41.08 -53.71 -74.27
CA THR A 124 -40.66 -55.12 -74.24
C THR A 124 -40.16 -55.58 -75.61
N GLY A 125 -38.87 -55.94 -75.70
CA GLY A 125 -38.27 -56.57 -76.88
C GLY A 125 -37.34 -55.64 -77.67
N GLY A 126 -36.04 -55.96 -77.65
CA GLY A 126 -34.96 -55.13 -78.19
C GLY A 126 -34.13 -54.51 -77.06
N ASN A 127 -32.90 -54.08 -77.38
CA ASN A 127 -32.02 -53.42 -76.41
C ASN A 127 -32.28 -51.91 -76.43
N ILE A 128 -32.73 -51.37 -75.30
CA ILE A 128 -33.02 -49.94 -75.09
C ILE A 128 -32.01 -49.25 -74.15
N ALA A 129 -30.86 -49.89 -73.90
CA ALA A 129 -29.82 -49.31 -73.05
C ALA A 129 -29.31 -47.98 -73.62
N ASP A 130 -29.18 -47.00 -72.75
CA ASP A 130 -28.71 -45.66 -73.05
C ASP A 130 -27.58 -45.30 -72.09
N LEU A 131 -26.35 -45.63 -72.50
CA LEU A 131 -25.21 -45.69 -71.57
C LEU A 131 -24.36 -44.42 -71.54
N THR A 132 -24.42 -43.56 -72.57
CA THR A 132 -23.53 -42.40 -72.72
C THR A 132 -24.23 -41.23 -73.41
N GLY A 133 -23.73 -40.01 -73.18
CA GLY A 133 -24.26 -38.79 -73.82
C GLY A 133 -25.40 -38.11 -73.05
N ASN A 134 -25.70 -38.59 -71.84
CA ASN A 134 -26.84 -38.19 -71.03
C ASN A 134 -26.39 -37.26 -69.92
N ALA A 135 -25.98 -36.04 -70.28
CA ALA A 135 -25.45 -35.09 -69.33
C ALA A 135 -26.47 -34.77 -68.22
N ILE A 136 -26.00 -34.79 -66.97
CA ILE A 136 -26.77 -34.31 -65.82
C ILE A 136 -26.37 -32.87 -65.54
N THR A 137 -27.34 -31.96 -65.44
CA THR A 137 -27.14 -30.60 -64.95
C THR A 137 -27.60 -30.49 -63.51
N VAL A 138 -26.71 -30.15 -62.58
CA VAL A 138 -27.06 -29.84 -61.19
C VAL A 138 -27.53 -28.39 -61.12
N SER A 139 -28.79 -28.18 -60.71
CA SER A 139 -29.49 -26.90 -60.82
C SER A 139 -29.29 -25.96 -59.62
N ILE A 140 -29.03 -26.49 -58.43
CA ILE A 140 -28.71 -25.75 -57.21
C ILE A 140 -27.58 -26.52 -56.51
N PRO A 141 -26.47 -25.88 -56.11
CA PRO A 141 -25.44 -26.57 -55.32
C PRO A 141 -26.01 -26.97 -53.95
N GLY A 142 -25.48 -28.04 -53.36
CA GLY A 142 -25.85 -28.43 -51.99
C GLY A 142 -25.56 -27.31 -50.97
N PRO A 143 -26.08 -27.40 -49.74
CA PRO A 143 -25.76 -26.41 -48.70
C PRO A 143 -24.23 -26.32 -48.51
N ALA A 144 -23.72 -25.11 -48.32
CA ALA A 144 -22.31 -24.89 -48.02
C ALA A 144 -21.92 -25.67 -46.75
N PRO A 145 -20.68 -26.17 -46.65
CA PRO A 145 -20.24 -26.90 -45.47
C PRO A 145 -20.25 -25.99 -44.25
N THR A 146 -20.83 -26.48 -43.16
CA THR A 146 -20.95 -25.74 -41.89
C THR A 146 -20.41 -26.57 -40.74
N ILE A 147 -19.68 -25.93 -39.84
CA ILE A 147 -19.18 -26.49 -38.60
C ILE A 147 -20.30 -26.41 -37.56
N THR A 148 -20.44 -27.47 -36.77
CA THR A 148 -21.44 -27.59 -35.71
C THR A 148 -20.81 -27.67 -34.33
N SER A 149 -19.63 -28.28 -34.23
CA SER A 149 -18.84 -28.30 -33.01
C SER A 149 -17.37 -28.52 -33.32
N ALA A 150 -16.51 -28.04 -32.43
CA ALA A 150 -15.08 -28.32 -32.45
C ALA A 150 -14.59 -28.67 -31.04
N THR A 151 -13.67 -29.63 -30.96
CA THR A 151 -12.96 -29.95 -29.70
C THR A 151 -11.47 -29.96 -29.94
N TYR A 152 -10.71 -29.40 -28.99
CA TYR A 152 -9.27 -29.31 -29.07
C TYR A 152 -8.62 -29.94 -27.84
N ASN A 153 -7.65 -30.82 -28.06
CA ASN A 153 -6.82 -31.39 -27.00
C ASN A 153 -5.43 -30.73 -27.02
N ALA A 154 -5.15 -29.87 -26.05
CA ALA A 154 -3.92 -29.07 -26.00
C ALA A 154 -2.65 -29.92 -25.82
N THR A 155 -2.77 -31.14 -25.28
CA THR A 155 -1.65 -32.07 -25.14
C THR A 155 -1.35 -32.79 -26.45
N SER A 156 -2.36 -33.40 -27.08
CA SER A 156 -2.14 -34.19 -28.31
C SER A 156 -2.10 -33.34 -29.58
N GLY A 157 -2.59 -32.10 -29.55
CA GLY A 157 -2.76 -31.25 -30.73
C GLY A 157 -3.90 -31.71 -31.64
N ALA A 158 -4.82 -32.56 -31.16
CA ALA A 158 -5.93 -33.04 -31.98
C ALA A 158 -7.07 -32.02 -31.95
N LEU A 159 -7.43 -31.48 -33.11
CA LEU A 159 -8.64 -30.70 -33.36
C LEU A 159 -9.65 -31.58 -34.08
N VAL A 160 -10.70 -32.00 -33.38
CA VAL A 160 -11.80 -32.77 -33.96
C VAL A 160 -12.93 -31.80 -34.29
N VAL A 161 -13.34 -31.77 -35.55
CA VAL A 161 -14.39 -30.87 -36.06
C VAL A 161 -15.54 -31.71 -36.58
N THR A 162 -16.76 -31.39 -36.15
CA THR A 162 -17.99 -31.99 -36.67
C THR A 162 -18.82 -30.95 -37.39
N GLY A 163 -19.56 -31.37 -38.41
CA GLY A 163 -20.38 -30.47 -39.21
C GLY A 163 -21.28 -31.20 -40.17
N THR A 164 -21.77 -30.46 -41.15
CA THR A 164 -22.63 -30.96 -42.23
C THR A 164 -22.09 -30.48 -43.57
N GLY A 165 -22.35 -31.26 -44.64
CA GLY A 165 -22.00 -30.87 -46.00
C GLY A 165 -20.52 -31.02 -46.34
N PHE A 166 -19.74 -31.82 -45.58
CA PHE A 166 -18.34 -32.06 -45.91
C PHE A 166 -18.26 -33.02 -47.11
N THR A 167 -17.62 -32.58 -48.18
CA THR A 167 -17.49 -33.33 -49.43
C THR A 167 -16.05 -33.79 -49.64
N ALA A 168 -15.90 -35.07 -49.98
CA ALA A 168 -14.60 -35.66 -50.30
C ALA A 168 -14.28 -35.47 -51.79
N LEU A 169 -13.04 -35.11 -52.10
CA LEU A 169 -12.46 -35.10 -53.43
C LEU A 169 -11.75 -36.42 -53.69
N ALA A 170 -11.60 -36.78 -54.96
CA ALA A 170 -10.69 -37.85 -55.32
C ALA A 170 -9.23 -37.37 -55.15
N GLY A 171 -8.48 -37.99 -54.25
CA GLY A 171 -7.10 -37.61 -53.98
C GLY A 171 -6.61 -38.17 -52.64
N ALA A 172 -5.44 -37.74 -52.21
CA ALA A 172 -5.01 -37.95 -50.83
C ALA A 172 -4.72 -36.59 -50.21
N ALA A 173 -5.35 -36.32 -49.07
CA ALA A 173 -5.13 -35.14 -48.25
C ALA A 173 -5.47 -33.81 -48.94
N ASN A 174 -6.56 -33.78 -49.71
CA ASN A 174 -7.01 -32.59 -50.43
C ASN A 174 -8.36 -32.04 -50.00
N ASP A 175 -9.07 -32.65 -49.04
CA ASP A 175 -10.44 -32.25 -48.69
C ASP A 175 -10.50 -31.02 -47.77
N ILE A 176 -9.67 -31.01 -46.73
CA ILE A 176 -9.65 -29.94 -45.73
C ILE A 176 -8.34 -29.18 -45.79
N VAL A 177 -8.44 -27.88 -46.08
CA VAL A 177 -7.30 -26.99 -46.22
C VAL A 177 -6.97 -26.36 -44.85
N ALA A 178 -5.95 -26.90 -44.17
CA ALA A 178 -5.67 -26.57 -42.78
C ALA A 178 -5.31 -25.09 -42.56
N ASN A 179 -4.59 -24.45 -43.50
CA ASN A 179 -4.19 -23.05 -43.37
C ASN A 179 -5.34 -22.04 -43.56
N LYS A 180 -6.58 -22.51 -43.77
CA LYS A 180 -7.79 -21.68 -43.80
C LYS A 180 -8.47 -21.57 -42.44
N PHE A 181 -7.98 -22.26 -41.40
CA PHE A 181 -8.54 -22.18 -40.06
C PHE A 181 -7.83 -21.14 -39.20
N THR A 182 -8.62 -20.23 -38.64
CA THR A 182 -8.19 -19.23 -37.65
C THR A 182 -8.86 -19.52 -36.32
N PHE A 183 -8.05 -19.57 -35.26
CA PHE A 183 -8.49 -19.75 -33.90
C PHE A 183 -8.57 -18.40 -33.22
N THR A 184 -9.63 -18.18 -32.45
CA THR A 184 -9.74 -17.03 -31.53
C THR A 184 -9.72 -17.58 -30.10
N GLY A 185 -8.93 -16.95 -29.22
CA GLY A 185 -8.84 -17.36 -27.82
C GLY A 185 -8.68 -16.22 -26.85
N GLU A 186 -7.69 -16.31 -25.97
CA GLU A 186 -7.56 -15.35 -24.87
C GLU A 186 -7.43 -13.90 -25.35
N GLY A 187 -8.24 -13.00 -24.77
CA GLY A 187 -8.28 -11.59 -25.14
C GLY A 187 -8.70 -11.33 -26.58
N ASP A 188 -9.47 -12.26 -27.16
CA ASP A 188 -9.83 -12.31 -28.57
C ASP A 188 -8.60 -12.36 -29.51
N ALA A 189 -7.45 -12.81 -29.01
CA ALA A 189 -6.26 -13.02 -29.83
C ALA A 189 -6.50 -14.12 -30.86
N GLU A 190 -5.99 -13.90 -32.08
CA GLU A 190 -6.21 -14.80 -33.21
C GLU A 190 -4.92 -15.51 -33.67
N TYR A 191 -5.06 -16.76 -34.11
CA TYR A 191 -3.98 -17.53 -34.72
C TYR A 191 -4.50 -18.36 -35.90
N THR A 192 -4.00 -18.06 -37.11
CA THR A 192 -4.25 -18.88 -38.31
C THR A 192 -3.21 -19.99 -38.41
N LEU A 193 -3.67 -21.22 -38.68
CA LEU A 193 -2.76 -22.35 -38.89
C LEU A 193 -1.83 -22.09 -40.07
N THR A 194 -0.57 -22.47 -39.93
CA THR A 194 0.46 -22.17 -40.93
C THR A 194 1.15 -23.41 -41.48
N THR A 195 1.34 -24.41 -40.63
CA THR A 195 2.21 -25.56 -40.93
C THR A 195 1.52 -26.91 -40.75
N THR A 196 0.30 -26.92 -40.20
CA THR A 196 -0.56 -28.11 -40.13
C THR A 196 -0.91 -28.60 -41.53
N ALA A 197 -0.80 -29.90 -41.75
CA ALA A 197 -1.09 -30.50 -43.04
C ALA A 197 -2.59 -30.57 -43.31
N ASN A 198 -2.96 -30.48 -44.60
CA ASN A 198 -4.30 -30.78 -45.07
C ASN A 198 -4.67 -32.24 -44.76
N VAL A 199 -5.97 -32.53 -44.64
CA VAL A 199 -6.45 -33.89 -44.32
C VAL A 199 -7.51 -34.35 -45.30
N GLU A 200 -7.57 -35.67 -45.43
CA GLU A 200 -8.62 -36.41 -46.13
C GLU A 200 -9.77 -36.69 -45.16
N ILE A 201 -11.01 -36.54 -45.62
CA ILE A 201 -12.19 -36.91 -44.85
C ILE A 201 -12.66 -38.32 -45.21
N THR A 202 -13.02 -39.09 -44.19
CA THR A 202 -13.69 -40.39 -44.35
C THR A 202 -15.16 -40.34 -43.97
N SER A 203 -15.63 -39.15 -43.56
CA SER A 203 -16.98 -38.89 -43.08
C SER A 203 -17.48 -37.56 -43.61
N ALA A 204 -18.74 -37.52 -44.06
CA ALA A 204 -19.42 -36.31 -44.50
C ALA A 204 -19.77 -35.34 -43.35
N THR A 205 -19.49 -35.74 -42.10
CA THR A 205 -19.88 -34.98 -40.91
C THR A 205 -18.74 -34.75 -39.91
N ALA A 206 -17.53 -35.26 -40.17
CA ALA A 206 -16.42 -35.10 -39.23
C ALA A 206 -15.05 -35.24 -39.88
N PHE A 207 -14.07 -34.49 -39.35
CA PHE A 207 -12.66 -34.66 -39.65
C PHE A 207 -11.81 -34.30 -38.42
N THR A 208 -10.53 -34.72 -38.46
CA THR A 208 -9.57 -34.40 -37.40
C THR A 208 -8.31 -33.81 -38.01
N LEU A 209 -7.91 -32.62 -37.55
CA LEU A 209 -6.58 -32.06 -37.79
C LEU A 209 -5.66 -32.43 -36.62
N THR A 210 -4.50 -32.99 -36.91
CA THR A 210 -3.42 -33.11 -35.91
C THR A 210 -2.48 -31.94 -36.13
N LEU A 211 -2.52 -30.96 -35.23
CA LEU A 211 -1.75 -29.74 -35.35
C LEU A 211 -0.24 -30.05 -35.35
N SER A 212 0.50 -29.31 -36.18
CA SER A 212 1.96 -29.38 -36.19
C SER A 212 2.53 -28.94 -34.83
N THR A 213 3.80 -29.22 -34.56
CA THR A 213 4.45 -28.76 -33.32
C THR A 213 4.45 -27.24 -33.18
N ALA A 214 4.61 -26.52 -34.28
CA ALA A 214 4.63 -25.05 -34.29
C ALA A 214 3.22 -24.47 -34.08
N ASP A 215 2.23 -24.96 -34.82
CA ASP A 215 0.86 -24.49 -34.71
C ASP A 215 0.26 -24.85 -33.35
N ARG A 216 0.55 -26.04 -32.80
CA ARG A 216 0.15 -26.45 -31.45
C ARG A 216 0.74 -25.53 -30.38
N ALA A 217 2.03 -25.19 -30.49
CA ALA A 217 2.69 -24.33 -29.53
C ALA A 217 2.09 -22.91 -29.53
N ALA A 218 1.82 -22.37 -30.72
CA ALA A 218 1.18 -21.07 -30.87
C ALA A 218 -0.27 -21.08 -30.35
N LEU A 219 -1.06 -22.08 -30.71
CA LEU A 219 -2.44 -22.19 -30.23
C LEU A 219 -2.52 -22.37 -28.71
N ASN A 220 -1.61 -23.15 -28.12
CA ASN A 220 -1.58 -23.36 -26.66
C ASN A 220 -1.30 -22.08 -25.86
N LEU A 221 -0.79 -21.01 -26.49
CA LEU A 221 -0.69 -19.69 -25.87
C LEU A 221 -2.04 -18.97 -25.79
N LEU A 222 -2.97 -19.27 -26.70
CA LEU A 222 -4.30 -18.66 -26.76
C LEU A 222 -5.33 -19.43 -25.93
N VAL A 223 -5.10 -20.73 -25.67
CA VAL A 223 -6.01 -21.60 -24.92
C VAL A 223 -5.53 -21.87 -23.50
N ASN A 224 -5.74 -20.90 -22.62
CA ASN A 224 -5.26 -20.93 -21.23
C ASN A 224 -6.15 -21.71 -20.23
N LYS A 225 -7.28 -22.28 -20.67
CA LYS A 225 -8.26 -22.91 -19.78
C LYS A 225 -9.01 -24.06 -20.46
N ASN A 226 -9.40 -25.07 -19.68
CA ASN A 226 -10.29 -26.14 -20.15
C ASN A 226 -11.74 -25.62 -20.28
N GLY A 227 -12.47 -26.09 -21.29
CA GLY A 227 -13.84 -25.67 -21.57
C GLY A 227 -13.94 -24.76 -22.79
N THR A 228 -14.98 -23.92 -22.84
CA THR A 228 -15.31 -23.08 -24.00
C THR A 228 -14.85 -21.63 -23.88
N ASN A 229 -14.35 -21.23 -22.72
CA ASN A 229 -14.01 -19.84 -22.42
C ASN A 229 -12.63 -19.73 -21.79
N SER A 230 -11.93 -18.65 -22.13
CA SER A 230 -10.64 -18.28 -21.55
C SER A 230 -10.75 -17.71 -20.15
N THR A 231 -9.60 -17.47 -19.52
CA THR A 231 -9.51 -16.83 -18.21
C THR A 231 -10.04 -15.38 -18.19
N SER A 232 -9.99 -14.63 -19.30
CA SER A 232 -10.64 -13.30 -19.41
C SER A 232 -12.12 -13.36 -19.77
N GLY A 233 -12.64 -14.53 -20.17
CA GLY A 233 -14.04 -14.74 -20.56
C GLY A 233 -14.28 -14.83 -22.06
N SER A 234 -13.28 -14.57 -22.92
CA SER A 234 -13.39 -14.77 -24.38
C SER A 234 -13.78 -16.21 -24.71
N THR A 235 -14.65 -16.37 -25.71
CA THR A 235 -15.06 -17.72 -26.16
C THR A 235 -14.04 -18.24 -27.14
N TYR A 236 -13.53 -19.46 -26.92
CA TYR A 236 -12.67 -20.12 -27.89
C TYR A 236 -13.46 -20.42 -29.15
N ASN A 237 -13.00 -19.94 -30.32
CA ASN A 237 -13.76 -20.04 -31.57
C ASN A 237 -12.86 -20.49 -32.73
N LEU A 238 -13.46 -21.21 -33.68
CA LEU A 238 -12.81 -21.69 -34.90
C LEU A 238 -13.45 -21.02 -36.14
N ALA A 239 -12.77 -20.05 -36.74
CA ALA A 239 -13.17 -19.50 -38.03
C ALA A 239 -12.57 -20.33 -39.17
N ALA A 240 -13.42 -20.84 -40.06
CA ALA A 240 -13.01 -21.50 -41.29
C ALA A 240 -13.17 -20.53 -42.47
N GLY A 241 -12.04 -20.03 -42.98
CA GLY A 241 -12.00 -19.07 -44.08
C GLY A 241 -12.45 -19.67 -45.41
N GLU A 242 -12.63 -18.82 -46.42
CA GLU A 242 -13.02 -19.24 -47.77
C GLU A 242 -12.16 -20.43 -48.27
N ASP A 243 -12.81 -21.41 -48.91
CA ASP A 243 -12.22 -22.60 -49.51
C ASP A 243 -11.56 -23.57 -48.51
N TRP A 244 -11.94 -23.52 -47.23
CA TRP A 244 -11.45 -24.45 -46.23
C TRP A 244 -11.83 -25.91 -46.53
N ALA A 245 -12.98 -26.13 -47.15
CA ALA A 245 -13.47 -27.42 -47.62
C ALA A 245 -13.35 -27.47 -49.14
N ALA A 246 -12.22 -27.96 -49.64
CA ALA A 246 -11.86 -27.89 -51.06
C ALA A 246 -12.78 -28.73 -51.96
N GLY A 247 -13.48 -29.72 -51.41
CA GLY A 247 -14.48 -30.49 -52.15
C GLY A 247 -15.79 -29.78 -52.42
N ALA A 248 -16.04 -28.64 -51.77
CA ALA A 248 -17.26 -27.86 -51.97
C ALA A 248 -17.18 -27.04 -53.28
N ASP A 249 -18.32 -26.59 -53.77
CA ASP A 249 -18.39 -25.78 -54.98
C ASP A 249 -17.73 -24.41 -54.74
N ALA A 250 -16.60 -24.15 -55.40
CA ALA A 250 -15.88 -22.87 -55.35
C ALA A 250 -16.70 -21.67 -55.87
N ALA A 251 -17.83 -21.88 -56.54
CA ALA A 251 -18.76 -20.82 -56.89
C ALA A 251 -19.66 -20.38 -55.71
N SER A 252 -19.72 -21.17 -54.64
CA SER A 252 -20.39 -20.84 -53.38
C SER A 252 -19.40 -20.18 -52.41
N VAL A 253 -19.90 -19.37 -51.49
CA VAL A 253 -19.09 -18.87 -50.37
C VAL A 253 -18.87 -20.04 -49.40
N VAL A 254 -17.69 -20.65 -49.46
CA VAL A 254 -17.29 -21.77 -48.59
C VAL A 254 -16.56 -21.20 -47.36
N ALA A 255 -17.26 -20.44 -46.53
CA ALA A 255 -16.70 -19.84 -45.31
C ALA A 255 -17.66 -20.03 -44.14
N ASP A 256 -17.10 -20.36 -42.98
CA ASP A 256 -17.80 -20.49 -41.71
C ASP A 256 -17.02 -19.75 -40.62
N LEU A 257 -17.24 -18.45 -40.54
CA LEU A 257 -16.37 -17.53 -39.79
C LEU A 257 -16.76 -17.35 -38.32
N THR A 258 -17.98 -17.71 -37.92
CA THR A 258 -18.53 -17.37 -36.60
C THR A 258 -19.46 -18.45 -36.05
N GLY A 259 -19.51 -18.60 -34.73
CA GLY A 259 -20.46 -19.52 -34.07
C GLY A 259 -19.91 -20.93 -33.84
N ASN A 260 -18.59 -21.10 -34.00
CA ASN A 260 -17.91 -22.38 -34.00
C ASN A 260 -17.10 -22.54 -32.72
N ALA A 261 -17.80 -22.57 -31.59
CA ALA A 261 -17.15 -22.66 -30.28
C ALA A 261 -16.31 -23.94 -30.17
N ILE A 262 -15.10 -23.79 -29.62
CA ILE A 262 -14.16 -24.88 -29.37
C ILE A 262 -14.25 -25.28 -27.91
N THR A 263 -14.43 -26.56 -27.64
CA THR A 263 -14.22 -27.10 -26.28
C THR A 263 -12.78 -27.56 -26.13
N VAL A 264 -12.00 -26.86 -25.31
CA VAL A 264 -10.59 -27.16 -25.03
C VAL A 264 -10.46 -28.14 -23.86
N SER A 265 -9.49 -29.05 -23.96
CA SER A 265 -9.16 -30.03 -22.93
C SER A 265 -7.65 -30.24 -22.77
N ASN A 266 -7.25 -30.71 -21.59
CA ASN A 266 -5.86 -31.05 -21.24
C ASN A 266 -4.88 -29.87 -21.41
N VAL A 267 -5.31 -28.66 -21.02
CA VAL A 267 -4.40 -27.53 -20.84
C VAL A 267 -3.42 -27.86 -19.71
N ALA A 268 -2.13 -27.79 -20.01
CA ALA A 268 -1.08 -28.11 -19.05
C ALA A 268 -0.89 -26.98 -18.04
N VAL A 269 -0.57 -27.33 -16.79
CA VAL A 269 -0.29 -26.33 -15.74
C VAL A 269 1.10 -25.71 -15.92
N PRO A 270 1.27 -24.43 -15.51
CA PRO A 270 2.57 -23.77 -15.50
C PRO A 270 3.52 -24.45 -14.51
N THR A 271 4.79 -24.56 -14.87
CA THR A 271 5.84 -25.07 -13.96
C THR A 271 7.10 -24.22 -14.10
N VAL A 272 7.82 -24.03 -13.00
CA VAL A 272 9.11 -23.34 -13.02
C VAL A 272 10.23 -24.37 -13.13
N THR A 273 11.27 -24.04 -13.88
CA THR A 273 12.41 -24.93 -14.11
C THR A 273 13.72 -24.34 -13.61
N SER A 274 13.91 -23.02 -13.73
CA SER A 274 15.08 -22.34 -13.18
C SER A 274 14.82 -20.84 -12.99
N ALA A 275 15.61 -20.22 -12.11
CA ALA A 275 15.61 -18.78 -11.91
C ALA A 275 17.04 -18.26 -11.83
N THR A 276 17.28 -17.08 -12.40
CA THR A 276 18.51 -16.31 -12.24
C THR A 276 18.18 -14.93 -11.69
N TYR A 277 19.00 -14.45 -10.76
CA TYR A 277 18.79 -13.15 -10.13
C TYR A 277 20.10 -12.37 -10.08
N ASP A 278 20.09 -11.14 -10.60
CA ASP A 278 21.25 -10.25 -10.54
C ASP A 278 21.07 -9.22 -9.42
N VAL A 279 21.93 -9.29 -8.40
CA VAL A 279 21.83 -8.44 -7.19
C VAL A 279 22.06 -6.95 -7.48
N GLY A 280 22.83 -6.64 -8.54
CA GLY A 280 23.22 -5.28 -8.89
C GLY A 280 22.09 -4.52 -9.60
N THR A 281 21.41 -5.18 -10.52
CA THR A 281 20.27 -4.64 -11.28
C THR A 281 18.94 -4.86 -10.57
N GLY A 282 18.80 -5.96 -9.81
CA GLY A 282 17.53 -6.39 -9.22
C GLY A 282 16.65 -7.17 -10.21
N VAL A 283 17.20 -7.63 -11.34
CA VAL A 283 16.44 -8.37 -12.34
C VAL A 283 16.42 -9.85 -11.99
N LEU A 284 15.22 -10.40 -11.83
CA LEU A 284 14.92 -11.82 -11.74
C LEU A 284 14.44 -12.31 -13.12
N VAL A 285 15.14 -13.29 -13.70
CA VAL A 285 14.68 -14.00 -14.90
C VAL A 285 14.27 -15.41 -14.50
N VAL A 286 13.04 -15.79 -14.83
CA VAL A 286 12.51 -17.11 -14.52
C VAL A 286 12.25 -17.84 -15.83
N THR A 287 12.70 -19.10 -15.89
CA THR A 287 12.42 -20.02 -17.00
C THR A 287 11.49 -21.12 -16.50
N GLY A 288 10.48 -21.44 -17.29
CA GLY A 288 9.46 -22.43 -16.97
C GLY A 288 8.91 -23.11 -18.22
N THR A 289 7.81 -23.83 -18.05
CA THR A 289 7.02 -24.37 -19.17
C THR A 289 5.54 -24.07 -18.95
N ASN A 290 4.79 -23.95 -20.04
CA ASN A 290 3.35 -23.65 -20.05
C ASN A 290 3.02 -22.37 -19.27
N LEU A 291 3.88 -21.35 -19.35
CA LEU A 291 3.56 -20.03 -18.83
C LEU A 291 2.47 -19.42 -19.70
N MET A 292 1.45 -18.84 -19.07
CA MET A 292 0.21 -18.46 -19.74
C MET A 292 0.04 -16.96 -19.63
N GLY A 293 -0.27 -16.33 -20.76
CA GLY A 293 -0.66 -14.94 -20.79
C GLY A 293 -2.11 -14.76 -20.35
N LYS A 294 -2.41 -13.58 -19.84
CA LYS A 294 -3.74 -13.04 -19.62
C LYS A 294 -3.88 -11.78 -20.47
N ALA A 295 -5.08 -11.54 -20.99
CA ALA A 295 -5.35 -10.32 -21.72
C ALA A 295 -5.11 -9.08 -20.85
N GLY A 296 -4.32 -8.13 -21.35
CA GLY A 296 -3.95 -6.92 -20.63
C GLY A 296 -2.45 -6.68 -20.69
N THR A 297 -1.97 -5.76 -19.86
CA THR A 297 -0.55 -5.46 -19.70
C THR A 297 -0.18 -5.54 -18.23
N ALA A 298 1.02 -6.07 -17.97
CA ALA A 298 1.61 -6.27 -16.65
C ALA A 298 0.69 -7.05 -15.68
N ASN A 299 0.07 -8.13 -16.14
CA ASN A 299 -0.90 -8.88 -15.33
C ASN A 299 -0.77 -10.40 -15.37
N ASP A 300 0.18 -10.96 -16.12
CA ASP A 300 0.38 -12.42 -16.19
C ASP A 300 0.96 -12.99 -14.90
N ILE A 301 2.02 -12.37 -14.37
CA ILE A 301 2.73 -12.84 -13.18
C ILE A 301 2.42 -11.92 -12.00
N VAL A 302 1.86 -12.51 -10.95
CA VAL A 302 1.50 -11.82 -9.71
C VAL A 302 2.71 -11.81 -8.77
N ALA A 303 3.46 -10.71 -8.75
CA ALA A 303 4.76 -10.61 -8.07
C ALA A 303 4.67 -10.92 -6.57
N ASN A 304 3.62 -10.45 -5.88
CA ASN A 304 3.43 -10.68 -4.45
C ASN A 304 3.12 -12.14 -4.05
N LYS A 305 2.96 -13.04 -5.03
CA LYS A 305 2.87 -14.49 -4.82
C LYS A 305 4.23 -15.18 -4.84
N LEU A 306 5.33 -14.45 -5.08
CA LEU A 306 6.69 -14.98 -5.10
C LEU A 306 7.38 -14.74 -3.76
N SER A 307 8.12 -15.72 -3.27
CA SER A 307 8.94 -15.59 -2.07
C SER A 307 10.31 -16.24 -2.20
N PHE A 308 11.33 -15.60 -1.67
CA PHE A 308 12.73 -16.01 -1.73
C PHE A 308 13.12 -16.69 -0.42
N THR A 309 13.99 -17.70 -0.49
CA THR A 309 14.63 -18.34 0.65
C THR A 309 16.13 -18.27 0.50
N GLY A 310 16.86 -17.93 1.57
CA GLY A 310 18.32 -17.85 1.54
C GLY A 310 18.98 -18.03 2.90
N LYS A 311 20.01 -17.23 3.19
CA LYS A 311 20.81 -17.30 4.43
C LYS A 311 19.95 -17.53 5.69
N GLY A 312 20.37 -18.46 6.53
CA GLY A 312 19.72 -18.84 7.78
C GLY A 312 18.41 -19.60 7.60
N GLY A 313 18.05 -19.98 6.37
CA GLY A 313 16.71 -20.43 6.03
C GLY A 313 15.67 -19.30 6.05
N GLY A 314 16.10 -18.04 6.07
CA GLY A 314 15.21 -16.89 6.07
C GLY A 314 14.40 -16.82 4.77
N THR A 315 13.15 -16.39 4.88
CA THR A 315 12.21 -16.26 3.75
C THR A 315 11.71 -14.82 3.62
N TYR A 316 11.55 -14.33 2.39
CA TYR A 316 10.98 -13.01 2.10
C TYR A 316 10.02 -13.06 0.91
N GLY A 317 8.76 -12.67 1.11
CA GLY A 317 7.78 -12.49 0.04
C GLY A 317 7.87 -11.11 -0.58
N LEU A 318 7.75 -11.00 -1.90
CA LEU A 318 7.72 -9.71 -2.58
C LEU A 318 6.46 -8.93 -2.16
N THR A 319 6.60 -7.62 -1.97
CA THR A 319 5.53 -6.78 -1.41
C THR A 319 5.06 -5.70 -2.37
N ASP A 320 5.98 -5.01 -3.03
CA ASP A 320 5.73 -3.83 -3.86
C ASP A 320 6.35 -3.92 -5.27
N THR A 321 7.01 -5.05 -5.61
CA THR A 321 7.41 -5.34 -6.99
C THR A 321 6.19 -5.43 -7.90
N ALA A 322 6.24 -4.75 -9.04
CA ALA A 322 5.15 -4.73 -10.00
C ALA A 322 4.94 -6.11 -10.67
N ASN A 323 3.69 -6.42 -10.97
CA ASN A 323 3.34 -7.55 -11.83
C ASN A 323 3.92 -7.35 -13.25
N VAL A 324 4.13 -8.44 -13.98
CA VAL A 324 4.72 -8.40 -15.32
C VAL A 324 4.00 -9.34 -16.26
N ASP A 325 4.18 -9.13 -17.55
CA ASP A 325 3.76 -10.08 -18.57
C ASP A 325 4.84 -11.15 -18.79
N THR A 326 4.39 -12.32 -19.21
CA THR A 326 5.24 -13.38 -19.71
C THR A 326 5.92 -12.92 -21.00
N THR A 327 7.23 -13.13 -21.12
CA THR A 327 7.95 -12.81 -22.36
C THR A 327 7.76 -13.91 -23.42
N SER A 328 7.44 -15.13 -22.97
CA SER A 328 7.11 -16.28 -23.81
C SER A 328 6.39 -17.35 -22.96
N ALA A 329 5.95 -18.44 -23.60
CA ALA A 329 5.44 -19.64 -22.92
C ALA A 329 6.43 -20.28 -21.93
N THR A 330 7.68 -19.82 -21.92
CA THR A 330 8.80 -20.42 -21.18
C THR A 330 9.58 -19.43 -20.33
N SER A 331 9.29 -18.13 -20.38
CA SER A 331 10.09 -17.14 -19.65
C SER A 331 9.31 -15.91 -19.24
N PHE A 332 9.71 -15.31 -18.12
CA PHE A 332 9.35 -13.94 -17.72
C PHE A 332 10.52 -13.31 -16.96
N SER A 333 10.48 -11.99 -16.82
CA SER A 333 11.46 -11.24 -16.03
C SER A 333 10.78 -10.20 -15.15
N LEU A 334 11.16 -10.13 -13.88
CA LEU A 334 10.78 -9.06 -12.97
C LEU A 334 11.99 -8.18 -12.68
N THR A 335 11.78 -6.88 -12.61
CA THR A 335 12.71 -5.97 -11.96
C THR A 335 12.17 -5.69 -10.57
N LEU A 336 12.85 -6.19 -9.54
CA LEU A 336 12.45 -6.00 -8.16
C LEU A 336 12.43 -4.50 -7.83
N SER A 337 11.43 -4.09 -7.04
CA SER A 337 11.39 -2.75 -6.46
C SER A 337 12.65 -2.49 -5.63
N ALA A 338 12.93 -1.21 -5.31
CA ALA A 338 14.05 -0.88 -4.44
C ALA A 338 13.94 -1.55 -3.05
N SER A 339 12.72 -1.61 -2.50
CA SER A 339 12.41 -2.23 -1.21
C SER A 339 12.66 -3.74 -1.25
N ASP A 340 12.01 -4.44 -2.18
CA ASP A 340 12.10 -5.90 -2.28
C ASP A 340 13.53 -6.35 -2.62
N LYS A 341 14.22 -5.64 -3.52
CA LYS A 341 15.62 -5.90 -3.86
C LYS A 341 16.52 -5.83 -2.63
N ALA A 342 16.30 -4.87 -1.73
CA ALA A 342 17.12 -4.71 -0.53
C ALA A 342 16.99 -5.91 0.43
N PHE A 343 15.79 -6.48 0.57
CA PHE A 343 15.57 -7.67 1.39
C PHE A 343 16.09 -8.95 0.72
N VAL A 344 15.77 -9.14 -0.56
CA VAL A 344 16.23 -10.31 -1.32
C VAL A 344 17.76 -10.37 -1.36
N ASN A 345 18.44 -9.23 -1.51
CA ASN A 345 19.91 -9.17 -1.52
C ASN A 345 20.57 -9.57 -0.20
N GLN A 346 19.85 -9.57 0.93
CA GLN A 346 20.38 -10.09 2.21
C GLN A 346 20.25 -11.59 2.35
N LEU A 347 19.16 -12.16 1.82
CA LEU A 347 18.97 -13.60 1.78
C LEU A 347 19.97 -14.22 0.80
N LEU A 348 20.20 -13.54 -0.33
CA LEU A 348 21.07 -13.93 -1.43
C LEU A 348 22.46 -13.31 -1.28
N ASP A 349 23.10 -13.57 -0.14
CA ASP A 349 24.32 -12.90 0.37
C ASP A 349 25.63 -13.24 -0.37
N LYS A 350 25.57 -14.17 -1.32
CA LYS A 350 26.72 -14.70 -2.05
C LYS A 350 26.34 -15.11 -3.47
N THR A 351 27.23 -14.84 -4.43
CA THR A 351 27.10 -15.29 -5.83
C THR A 351 27.06 -16.82 -5.92
N GLY A 352 26.25 -17.35 -6.84
CA GLY A 352 26.02 -18.79 -7.03
C GLY A 352 24.65 -19.24 -6.52
N THR A 353 24.52 -20.51 -6.14
CA THR A 353 23.23 -21.14 -5.79
C THR A 353 23.05 -21.35 -4.28
N SER A 354 23.97 -20.86 -3.45
CA SER A 354 23.89 -21.05 -2.00
C SER A 354 24.53 -19.90 -1.23
N ALA A 355 23.95 -19.64 -0.06
CA ALA A 355 24.37 -18.63 0.88
C ALA A 355 25.74 -18.93 1.50
N THR A 356 26.29 -17.95 2.20
CA THR A 356 27.56 -18.11 2.95
C THR A 356 27.50 -19.26 3.96
N ASP A 357 26.34 -19.49 4.57
CA ASP A 357 26.11 -20.59 5.53
C ASP A 357 25.74 -21.94 4.89
N LYS A 358 25.79 -22.01 3.55
CA LYS A 358 25.46 -23.17 2.69
C LYS A 358 23.97 -23.45 2.51
N THR A 359 23.07 -22.58 2.96
CA THR A 359 21.65 -22.69 2.61
C THR A 359 21.45 -22.51 1.10
N THR A 360 20.74 -23.41 0.44
CA THR A 360 20.43 -23.31 -0.99
C THR A 360 19.40 -22.22 -1.24
N TYR A 361 19.63 -21.38 -2.24
CA TYR A 361 18.67 -20.35 -2.61
C TYR A 361 17.50 -20.96 -3.36
N ASN A 362 16.29 -20.60 -2.96
CA ASN A 362 15.05 -21.09 -3.57
C ASN A 362 14.07 -19.94 -3.76
N ILE A 363 13.28 -20.00 -4.83
CA ILE A 363 12.10 -19.15 -5.01
C ILE A 363 10.85 -20.03 -4.94
N ALA A 364 9.85 -19.60 -4.18
CA ALA A 364 8.57 -20.28 -4.04
C ALA A 364 7.49 -19.43 -4.72
N PHE A 365 6.67 -20.08 -5.53
CA PHE A 365 5.53 -19.51 -6.23
C PHE A 365 4.26 -20.02 -5.56
N ALA A 366 3.56 -19.15 -4.84
CA ALA A 366 2.31 -19.49 -4.17
C ALA A 366 1.18 -19.72 -5.19
N GLU A 367 0.03 -20.21 -4.73
CA GLU A 367 -1.15 -20.41 -5.58
C GLU A 367 -1.54 -19.13 -6.33
N ASP A 368 -2.04 -19.29 -7.55
CA ASP A 368 -2.43 -18.19 -8.46
C ASP A 368 -1.28 -17.23 -8.88
N TRP A 369 -0.01 -17.65 -8.80
CA TRP A 369 1.12 -16.79 -9.21
C TRP A 369 1.13 -16.44 -10.70
N ASN A 370 0.63 -17.32 -11.56
CA ASN A 370 0.47 -17.11 -12.99
C ASN A 370 -1.03 -16.93 -13.29
N ALA A 371 -1.46 -15.67 -13.34
CA ALA A 371 -2.86 -15.27 -13.41
C ALA A 371 -3.55 -15.62 -14.74
N GLY A 372 -2.78 -15.99 -15.77
CA GLY A 372 -3.32 -16.52 -17.02
C GLY A 372 -3.89 -17.93 -16.88
N ALA A 373 -3.42 -18.71 -15.90
CA ALA A 373 -3.88 -20.06 -15.66
C ALA A 373 -5.29 -20.11 -15.05
N ASP A 374 -5.96 -21.27 -15.19
CA ASP A 374 -7.27 -21.50 -14.57
C ASP A 374 -7.17 -21.55 -13.05
N ALA A 375 -7.78 -20.55 -12.38
CA ALA A 375 -7.81 -20.43 -10.92
C ALA A 375 -8.49 -21.62 -10.18
N THR A 376 -9.13 -22.54 -10.89
CA THR A 376 -9.67 -23.78 -10.30
C THR A 376 -8.63 -24.90 -10.19
N VAL A 377 -7.47 -24.73 -10.82
CA VAL A 377 -6.37 -25.69 -10.83
C VAL A 377 -5.25 -25.19 -9.92
N VAL A 378 -4.74 -26.08 -9.07
CA VAL A 378 -3.62 -25.78 -8.18
C VAL A 378 -2.33 -25.68 -9.00
N ILE A 379 -1.70 -24.50 -9.01
CA ILE A 379 -0.47 -24.21 -9.74
C ILE A 379 0.69 -23.79 -8.83
N ALA A 380 0.54 -23.91 -7.50
CA ALA A 380 1.62 -23.61 -6.56
C ALA A 380 2.90 -24.43 -6.81
N ASP A 381 4.05 -23.76 -6.84
CA ASP A 381 5.38 -24.33 -7.05
C ASP A 381 6.33 -23.83 -5.94
N LEU A 382 6.28 -24.50 -4.78
CA LEU A 382 6.83 -23.98 -3.54
C LEU A 382 8.31 -24.34 -3.30
N THR A 383 8.83 -25.38 -3.94
CA THR A 383 10.16 -25.93 -3.61
C THR A 383 10.86 -26.50 -4.84
N GLY A 384 12.19 -26.39 -4.87
CA GLY A 384 13.02 -26.99 -5.93
C GLY A 384 13.40 -26.01 -7.04
N ASN A 385 12.96 -24.75 -6.94
CA ASN A 385 13.26 -23.69 -7.88
C ASN A 385 14.54 -22.97 -7.45
N VAL A 386 15.68 -23.61 -7.72
CA VAL A 386 16.99 -23.07 -7.33
C VAL A 386 17.25 -21.75 -8.06
N ILE A 387 17.65 -20.74 -7.29
CA ILE A 387 18.06 -19.43 -7.83
C ILE A 387 19.57 -19.42 -8.05
N THR A 388 20.00 -19.03 -9.25
CA THR A 388 21.41 -18.70 -9.51
C THR A 388 21.63 -17.20 -9.38
N VAL A 389 22.40 -16.79 -8.38
CA VAL A 389 22.67 -15.39 -8.06
C VAL A 389 23.90 -14.88 -8.81
N GLY A 390 23.74 -13.81 -9.58
CA GLY A 390 24.78 -13.07 -10.28
C GLY A 390 25.10 -11.71 -9.63
N GLY A 391 26.28 -11.16 -9.93
CA GLY A 391 26.79 -9.90 -9.36
C GLY A 391 27.49 -10.06 -8.00
N THR A 392 28.03 -8.96 -7.48
CA THR A 392 28.66 -8.89 -6.14
C THR A 392 27.65 -8.31 -5.15
N PRO A 393 27.14 -9.09 -4.17
CA PRO A 393 26.19 -8.58 -3.18
C PRO A 393 26.79 -7.44 -2.35
N PRO A 394 26.03 -6.36 -2.05
CA PRO A 394 26.50 -5.30 -1.17
C PRO A 394 26.71 -5.84 0.26
N ALA A 395 27.70 -5.31 0.97
CA ALA A 395 27.87 -5.61 2.39
C ALA A 395 26.69 -5.04 3.18
N SER A 396 25.69 -5.87 3.47
CA SER A 396 24.58 -5.50 4.36
C SER A 396 25.01 -5.78 5.80
N ASN A 397 25.16 -4.71 6.57
CA ASN A 397 25.30 -4.82 8.01
C ASN A 397 23.89 -4.77 8.60
N THR A 398 23.50 -5.79 9.35
CA THR A 398 22.31 -5.69 10.18
C THR A 398 22.65 -4.83 11.39
N VAL A 399 21.89 -3.76 11.60
CA VAL A 399 21.96 -2.90 12.78
C VAL A 399 20.63 -3.03 13.49
N ASP A 400 20.68 -3.48 14.74
CA ASP A 400 19.51 -3.68 15.58
C ASP A 400 18.38 -4.50 14.92
N GLY A 401 18.76 -5.67 14.40
CA GLY A 401 17.85 -6.57 13.68
C GLY A 401 17.34 -6.02 12.33
N THR A 402 17.71 -4.79 11.97
CA THR A 402 17.23 -4.09 10.78
C THR A 402 18.35 -4.01 9.74
N PRO A 403 18.06 -4.25 8.46
CA PRO A 403 19.04 -4.11 7.42
C PRO A 403 19.44 -2.66 7.18
N VAL A 404 20.74 -2.40 7.05
CA VAL A 404 21.22 -1.06 6.68
C VAL A 404 22.16 -1.18 5.49
N ILE A 405 21.86 -0.42 4.43
CA ILE A 405 22.69 -0.32 3.23
C ILE A 405 23.31 1.07 3.22
N VAL A 406 24.64 1.15 3.19
CA VAL A 406 25.37 2.41 3.07
C VAL A 406 26.15 2.41 1.77
N THR A 407 25.94 3.44 0.94
CA THR A 407 26.73 3.70 -0.26
C THR A 407 27.45 5.02 -0.11
N THR A 408 28.67 5.12 -0.66
CA THR A 408 29.49 6.34 -0.57
C THR A 408 29.84 6.81 -1.98
N ALA A 409 29.48 8.05 -2.29
CA ALA A 409 29.82 8.70 -3.55
C ALA A 409 31.27 9.23 -3.54
N PRO A 410 31.87 9.50 -4.71
CA PRO A 410 33.24 10.01 -4.79
C PRO A 410 33.48 11.35 -4.07
N ASP A 411 32.43 12.14 -3.84
CA ASP A 411 32.47 13.41 -3.11
C ASP A 411 32.37 13.24 -1.58
N GLY A 412 32.41 12.00 -1.08
CA GLY A 412 32.28 11.67 0.34
C GLY A 412 30.84 11.56 0.84
N THR A 413 29.85 11.96 0.04
CA THR A 413 28.43 11.82 0.42
C THR A 413 28.08 10.36 0.67
N THR A 414 27.50 10.09 1.83
CA THR A 414 26.93 8.79 2.17
C THR A 414 25.42 8.80 1.94
N THR A 415 24.90 7.70 1.40
CA THR A 415 23.46 7.40 1.34
C THR A 415 23.21 6.14 2.14
N THR A 416 22.49 6.29 3.25
CA THR A 416 22.06 5.22 4.13
C THR A 416 20.61 4.90 3.82
N THR A 417 20.33 3.68 3.38
CA THR A 417 18.98 3.20 3.10
C THR A 417 18.60 2.17 4.15
N VAL A 418 17.49 2.45 4.83
CA VAL A 418 16.85 1.55 5.79
C VAL A 418 15.50 1.17 5.21
N PRO A 419 15.24 -0.11 4.94
CA PRO A 419 13.93 -0.53 4.47
C PRO A 419 12.89 -0.40 5.59
N VAL A 420 11.62 -0.61 5.26
CA VAL A 420 10.55 -0.60 6.25
C VAL A 420 10.85 -1.59 7.37
N VAL A 421 10.91 -1.08 8.61
CA VAL A 421 11.21 -1.88 9.81
C VAL A 421 10.07 -2.87 10.04
N ALA A 422 10.40 -4.16 10.05
CA ALA A 422 9.43 -5.24 10.25
C ALA A 422 9.08 -5.44 11.72
N SER A 423 7.83 -5.85 12.00
CA SER A 423 7.34 -6.11 13.36
C SER A 423 8.01 -7.31 14.05
N ASN A 424 8.61 -8.21 13.26
CA ASN A 424 9.26 -9.43 13.73
C ASN A 424 10.80 -9.34 13.71
N ARG A 425 11.37 -8.12 13.67
CA ARG A 425 12.83 -7.94 13.69
C ARG A 425 13.43 -8.60 14.94
N PRO A 426 14.58 -9.29 14.85
CA PRO A 426 15.29 -9.78 16.03
C PRO A 426 15.88 -8.59 16.79
N ASP A 427 15.19 -8.15 17.84
CA ASP A 427 15.67 -7.06 18.69
C ASP A 427 16.96 -7.45 19.42
N THR A 428 17.90 -6.51 19.53
CA THR A 428 19.18 -6.76 20.19
C THR A 428 18.96 -6.75 21.71
N PRO A 429 19.23 -7.85 22.44
CA PRO A 429 18.97 -7.89 23.87
C PRO A 429 19.71 -6.78 24.62
N GLY A 430 18.97 -5.84 25.22
CA GLY A 430 19.50 -4.76 26.06
C GLY A 430 19.24 -3.32 25.59
N SER A 431 18.64 -3.09 24.42
CA SER A 431 18.24 -1.75 23.93
C SER A 431 17.08 -1.15 24.74
N GLY A 432 16.19 -1.98 25.30
CA GLY A 432 15.02 -1.55 26.08
C GLY A 432 13.96 -0.79 25.26
N SER A 433 14.15 -0.66 23.93
CA SER A 433 13.29 0.11 23.02
C SER A 433 12.76 -0.80 21.91
N ALA A 434 11.45 -0.70 21.63
CA ALA A 434 10.85 -1.40 20.48
C ALA A 434 11.25 -0.80 19.12
N LEU A 435 11.95 0.35 19.10
CA LEU A 435 12.40 1.07 17.92
C LEU A 435 13.75 0.57 17.41
N ALA A 436 13.97 0.58 16.10
CA ALA A 436 15.25 0.19 15.50
C ALA A 436 16.24 1.36 15.53
N ASP A 437 17.32 1.21 16.30
CA ASP A 437 18.29 2.28 16.51
C ASP A 437 19.40 2.27 15.44
N ILE A 438 19.28 3.18 14.46
CA ILE A 438 20.15 3.22 13.28
C ILE A 438 21.07 4.45 13.30
N PRO A 439 22.40 4.29 13.46
CA PRO A 439 23.35 5.39 13.31
C PRO A 439 23.52 5.72 11.81
N ILE A 440 23.09 6.92 11.41
CA ILE A 440 23.16 7.39 10.02
C ILE A 440 24.41 8.25 9.75
N ALA A 441 25.04 8.80 10.79
CA ALA A 441 26.35 9.45 10.74
C ALA A 441 27.19 9.02 11.95
N LYS A 442 28.51 8.86 11.78
CA LYS A 442 29.41 8.35 12.83
C LYS A 442 30.71 9.14 12.88
N ALA A 443 31.23 9.34 14.09
CA ALA A 443 32.54 9.89 14.31
C ALA A 443 33.65 8.87 13.95
N ALA A 444 34.90 9.33 13.92
CA ALA A 444 36.04 8.51 13.50
C ALA A 444 36.35 7.33 14.43
N ASP A 445 36.00 7.46 15.71
CA ASP A 445 36.04 6.44 16.77
C ASP A 445 34.81 5.52 16.78
N GLY A 446 33.79 5.82 15.97
CA GLY A 446 32.67 4.94 15.66
C GLY A 446 31.39 5.17 16.46
N HIS A 447 31.34 6.13 17.39
CA HIS A 447 30.07 6.53 18.01
C HIS A 447 29.19 7.32 17.02
N ALA A 448 27.89 7.36 17.30
CA ALA A 448 26.92 8.03 16.43
C ALA A 448 27.01 9.56 16.59
N LEU A 449 27.13 10.26 15.46
CA LEU A 449 26.93 11.72 15.39
C LEU A 449 25.46 12.07 15.17
N VAL A 450 24.76 11.22 14.41
CA VAL A 450 23.31 11.25 14.24
C VAL A 450 22.79 9.82 14.23
N SER A 451 21.81 9.53 15.09
CA SER A 451 21.07 8.27 15.11
C SER A 451 19.58 8.52 14.88
N VAL A 452 18.91 7.55 14.28
CA VAL A 452 17.47 7.55 14.10
C VAL A 452 16.89 6.29 14.71
N SER A 453 15.99 6.44 15.67
CA SER A 453 15.21 5.34 16.25
C SER A 453 13.91 5.20 15.47
N ILE A 454 13.81 4.12 14.71
CA ILE A 454 12.79 3.95 13.67
C ILE A 454 11.68 3.00 14.15
N PRO A 455 10.40 3.43 14.15
CA PRO A 455 9.29 2.56 14.52
C PRO A 455 8.97 1.51 13.46
N VAL A 456 8.32 0.43 13.88
CA VAL A 456 7.78 -0.59 12.98
C VAL A 456 6.87 0.05 11.93
N GLY A 457 7.01 -0.38 10.67
CA GLY A 457 6.26 0.18 9.55
C GLY A 457 6.87 1.45 8.96
N VAL A 458 8.01 1.94 9.45
CA VAL A 458 8.76 3.06 8.85
C VAL A 458 10.06 2.55 8.24
N GLY A 459 10.38 3.02 7.04
CA GLY A 459 11.72 2.98 6.43
C GLY A 459 12.26 4.39 6.27
N LEU A 460 13.52 4.54 5.86
CA LEU A 460 14.06 5.85 5.52
C LEU A 460 15.23 5.76 4.54
N THR A 461 15.49 6.88 3.89
CA THR A 461 16.78 7.15 3.24
C THR A 461 17.40 8.39 3.87
N ALA A 462 18.63 8.28 4.37
CA ALA A 462 19.41 9.39 4.89
C ALA A 462 20.58 9.71 3.95
N VAL A 463 20.80 10.98 3.63
CA VAL A 463 21.85 11.41 2.71
C VAL A 463 22.62 12.60 3.28
N GLY A 464 23.94 12.50 3.32
CA GLY A 464 24.82 13.59 3.73
C GLY A 464 26.22 13.10 4.03
N GLN A 465 27.03 13.97 4.64
CA GLN A 465 28.43 13.68 4.93
C GLN A 465 28.55 12.85 6.20
N SER A 466 29.42 11.85 6.20
CA SER A 466 29.66 11.00 7.38
C SER A 466 30.47 11.69 8.47
N VAL A 467 31.14 12.81 8.16
CA VAL A 467 31.95 13.62 9.08
C VAL A 467 31.52 15.08 8.96
N GLY A 468 31.56 15.81 10.08
CA GLY A 468 31.23 17.23 10.10
C GLY A 468 32.18 18.08 9.25
N THR A 469 31.64 19.14 8.69
CA THR A 469 32.35 20.12 7.85
C THR A 469 32.38 21.48 8.56
N THR A 470 33.30 22.38 8.18
CA THR A 470 33.46 23.69 8.84
C THR A 470 33.40 24.84 7.84
N GLY A 471 33.01 26.02 8.31
CA GLY A 471 33.06 27.27 7.51
C GLY A 471 32.24 27.20 6.22
N SER A 472 32.80 27.66 5.10
CA SER A 472 32.08 27.74 3.82
C SER A 472 31.66 26.37 3.26
N ALA A 473 32.33 25.28 3.63
CA ALA A 473 31.95 23.93 3.21
C ALA A 473 30.67 23.46 3.90
N ALA A 474 30.50 23.77 5.19
CA ALA A 474 29.28 23.47 5.94
C ALA A 474 28.07 24.23 5.38
N GLN A 475 28.26 25.51 5.08
CA GLN A 475 27.24 26.34 4.43
C GLN A 475 26.83 25.77 3.07
N ALA A 476 27.81 25.41 2.23
CA ALA A 476 27.53 24.86 0.90
C ALA A 476 26.80 23.51 0.98
N GLU A 477 27.14 22.65 1.94
CA GLU A 477 26.47 21.36 2.12
C GLU A 477 25.03 21.54 2.63
N LEU A 478 24.79 22.39 3.64
CA LEU A 478 23.43 22.64 4.13
C LEU A 478 22.52 23.20 3.03
N LEU A 479 22.99 24.19 2.28
CA LEU A 479 22.22 24.79 1.20
C LEU A 479 21.93 23.77 0.09
N LYS A 480 22.94 22.97 -0.32
CA LYS A 480 22.77 21.88 -1.31
C LYS A 480 21.68 20.89 -0.89
N ARG A 481 21.62 20.53 0.38
CA ARG A 481 20.64 19.56 0.92
C ARG A 481 19.21 20.11 0.91
N ILE A 482 19.07 21.39 1.22
CA ILE A 482 17.78 22.06 1.23
C ILE A 482 17.27 22.28 -0.18
N ASP A 483 18.12 22.75 -1.10
CA ASP A 483 17.78 22.86 -2.52
C ASP A 483 17.33 21.50 -3.09
N ALA A 484 17.95 20.41 -2.67
CA ALA A 484 17.58 19.06 -3.09
C ALA A 484 16.23 18.59 -2.49
N ALA A 485 15.89 18.99 -1.27
CA ALA A 485 14.65 18.58 -0.60
C ALA A 485 13.44 19.47 -0.96
N ALA A 486 13.65 20.79 -0.99
CA ALA A 486 12.63 21.83 -1.08
C ALA A 486 12.60 22.58 -2.43
N GLY A 487 13.60 22.40 -3.31
CA GLY A 487 13.70 23.09 -4.60
C GLY A 487 14.27 24.51 -4.51
N THR A 488 14.44 25.19 -5.65
CA THR A 488 15.30 26.40 -5.80
C THR A 488 14.69 27.74 -5.33
N ASN A 489 13.58 27.76 -4.57
CA ASN A 489 12.94 28.99 -4.06
C ASN A 489 12.20 28.72 -2.74
N SER A 490 12.82 27.99 -1.83
CA SER A 490 12.17 27.64 -0.56
C SER A 490 12.15 28.82 0.43
N GLU A 491 11.01 29.02 1.09
CA GLU A 491 10.82 29.91 2.26
C GLU A 491 11.80 29.59 3.42
N LEU A 492 12.44 28.41 3.38
CA LEU A 492 13.48 27.99 4.32
C LEU A 492 14.82 28.73 4.13
N ALA A 493 15.12 29.27 2.94
CA ALA A 493 16.46 29.80 2.62
C ALA A 493 16.92 30.98 3.51
N PRO A 494 16.07 31.96 3.86
CA PRO A 494 16.42 33.02 4.81
C PRO A 494 16.78 32.46 6.20
N GLN A 495 16.01 31.49 6.69
CA GLN A 495 16.24 30.88 8.00
C GLN A 495 17.52 30.07 8.03
N VAL A 496 17.81 29.33 6.97
CA VAL A 496 19.10 28.65 6.81
C VAL A 496 20.26 29.63 6.91
N LYS A 497 20.14 30.79 6.26
CA LYS A 497 21.16 31.83 6.36
C LYS A 497 21.29 32.35 7.79
N ALA A 498 20.18 32.60 8.48
CA ALA A 498 20.20 33.02 9.88
C ALA A 498 20.93 32.01 10.77
N PHE A 499 20.65 30.71 10.61
CA PHE A 499 21.35 29.65 11.36
C PHE A 499 22.84 29.64 11.06
N LEU A 500 23.21 29.72 9.77
CA LEU A 500 24.61 29.75 9.34
C LEU A 500 25.37 30.97 9.87
N ASP A 501 24.70 32.11 10.04
CA ASP A 501 25.30 33.30 10.64
C ASP A 501 25.57 33.11 12.15
N THR A 502 24.92 32.15 12.81
CA THR A 502 25.20 31.77 14.22
C THR A 502 26.39 30.81 14.38
N LEU A 503 26.84 30.16 13.31
CA LEU A 503 27.91 29.16 13.35
C LEU A 503 29.29 29.83 13.43
N GLY A 504 30.09 29.39 14.40
CA GLY A 504 31.49 29.83 14.52
C GLY A 504 32.33 29.42 13.31
N VAL A 505 33.34 30.22 12.94
CA VAL A 505 34.21 29.96 11.76
C VAL A 505 34.94 28.60 11.78
N ASN A 506 35.11 27.99 12.95
CA ASN A 506 35.72 26.66 13.14
C ASN A 506 34.75 25.63 13.74
N GLU A 507 33.47 25.97 13.84
CA GLU A 507 32.46 25.07 14.39
C GLU A 507 32.11 24.01 13.33
N SER A 508 32.19 22.75 13.73
CA SER A 508 31.86 21.61 12.87
C SER A 508 30.34 21.47 12.77
N LEU A 509 29.83 21.23 11.56
CA LEU A 509 28.43 20.99 11.27
C LEU A 509 28.27 19.67 10.51
N VAL A 510 27.47 18.76 11.07
CA VAL A 510 27.03 17.52 10.42
C VAL A 510 25.65 17.78 9.81
N VAL A 511 25.54 17.63 8.49
CA VAL A 511 24.29 17.85 7.77
C VAL A 511 23.76 16.55 7.20
N GLN A 512 22.50 16.21 7.50
CA GLN A 512 21.82 15.04 6.94
C GLN A 512 20.45 15.42 6.40
N THR A 513 20.12 14.95 5.20
CA THR A 513 18.73 14.89 4.72
C THR A 513 18.14 13.54 5.07
N ILE A 514 17.02 13.49 5.79
CA ILE A 514 16.30 12.27 6.13
C ILE A 514 14.97 12.28 5.38
N LYS A 515 14.72 11.22 4.63
CA LYS A 515 13.48 11.00 3.89
C LYS A 515 12.82 9.71 4.37
N PRO A 516 11.92 9.78 5.36
CA PRO A 516 11.18 8.62 5.83
C PRO A 516 10.19 8.10 4.77
N THR A 517 9.84 6.83 4.87
CA THR A 517 8.81 6.17 4.07
C THR A 517 7.94 5.29 4.97
N THR A 518 6.68 5.10 4.60
CA THR A 518 5.78 4.21 5.36
C THR A 518 5.50 2.91 4.62
N GLY A 519 5.35 1.82 5.37
CA GLY A 519 4.80 0.56 4.92
C GLY A 519 3.68 0.06 5.83
N THR A 520 3.34 -1.23 5.72
CA THR A 520 2.27 -1.84 6.52
C THR A 520 2.61 -1.86 8.01
N GLY A 521 1.62 -1.60 8.87
CA GLY A 521 1.79 -1.67 10.33
C GLY A 521 2.36 -0.41 10.98
N PHE A 522 2.51 0.67 10.21
CA PHE A 522 2.92 1.98 10.73
C PHE A 522 1.88 2.54 11.72
N ASN A 523 2.35 2.97 12.88
CA ASN A 523 1.56 3.71 13.86
C ASN A 523 2.10 5.15 13.98
N PRO A 524 1.37 6.17 13.49
CA PRO A 524 1.84 7.56 13.48
C PRO A 524 2.01 8.18 14.88
N ASN A 525 1.45 7.54 15.92
CA ASN A 525 1.58 7.99 17.31
C ASN A 525 2.86 7.50 17.99
N VAL A 526 3.61 6.58 17.37
CA VAL A 526 4.93 6.16 17.86
C VAL A 526 5.97 7.04 17.17
N PRO A 527 6.72 7.87 17.91
CA PRO A 527 7.60 8.86 17.29
C PRO A 527 8.76 8.21 16.53
N LEU A 528 9.10 8.79 15.39
CA LEU A 528 10.42 8.64 14.78
C LEU A 528 11.38 9.58 15.52
N VAL A 529 12.35 9.04 16.25
CA VAL A 529 13.27 9.86 17.06
C VAL A 529 14.56 10.08 16.29
N ILE A 530 14.98 11.33 16.13
CA ILE A 530 16.24 11.74 15.49
C ILE A 530 17.11 12.39 16.56
N SER A 531 18.21 11.75 16.90
CA SER A 531 19.11 12.23 17.96
C SER A 531 20.46 12.63 17.38
N GLY A 532 20.86 13.87 17.65
CA GLY A 532 22.24 14.35 17.45
C GLY A 532 23.15 13.96 18.62
N SER A 533 24.46 14.18 18.46
CA SER A 533 25.43 13.93 19.52
C SER A 533 25.51 15.09 20.50
N ALA A 534 25.41 14.78 21.79
CA ALA A 534 25.67 15.73 22.89
C ALA A 534 27.15 15.77 23.31
N ALA A 535 28.04 15.01 22.66
CA ALA A 535 29.44 14.91 23.08
C ALA A 535 30.24 16.18 22.71
N ALA A 536 31.04 16.65 23.67
CA ALA A 536 31.88 17.83 23.46
C ALA A 536 32.91 17.59 22.34
N GLY A 537 32.88 18.43 21.30
CA GLY A 537 33.79 18.35 20.15
C GLY A 537 33.18 17.76 18.89
N ASP A 538 31.98 17.20 18.95
CA ASP A 538 31.28 16.63 17.79
C ASP A 538 30.66 17.68 16.86
N GLY A 539 30.61 18.93 17.31
CA GLY A 539 29.99 20.04 16.59
C GLY A 539 28.46 19.99 16.66
N LYS A 540 27.82 20.82 15.83
CA LYS A 540 26.36 20.91 15.71
C LYS A 540 25.84 19.95 14.65
N GLN A 541 24.58 19.54 14.78
CA GLN A 541 23.88 18.72 13.80
C GLN A 541 22.74 19.54 13.18
N ALA A 542 22.62 19.49 11.85
CA ALA A 542 21.54 20.09 11.08
C ALA A 542 20.83 19.02 10.25
N ILE A 543 19.52 18.94 10.39
CA ILE A 543 18.70 17.90 9.77
C ILE A 543 17.68 18.53 8.83
N VAL A 544 17.61 18.02 7.60
CA VAL A 544 16.57 18.36 6.63
C VAL A 544 15.63 17.16 6.52
N ILE A 545 14.38 17.33 6.86
CA ILE A 545 13.38 16.25 6.89
C ILE A 545 12.45 16.40 5.69
N ASP A 546 12.51 15.47 4.74
CA ASP A 546 11.52 15.35 3.67
C ASP A 546 10.44 14.36 4.10
N ALA A 547 9.40 14.89 4.74
CA ALA A 547 8.33 14.12 5.36
C ALA A 547 7.11 13.90 4.46
N ARG A 548 7.14 14.31 3.18
CA ARG A 548 6.00 14.21 2.25
C ARG A 548 5.49 12.78 2.01
N ALA A 549 6.29 11.77 2.33
CA ALA A 549 5.91 10.36 2.22
C ALA A 549 5.30 9.79 3.52
N LEU A 550 5.19 10.60 4.57
CA LEU A 550 4.53 10.25 5.81
C LEU A 550 3.07 10.74 5.79
N PRO A 551 2.14 10.03 6.44
CA PRO A 551 0.83 10.58 6.78
C PRO A 551 0.97 11.87 7.58
N ALA A 552 0.05 12.81 7.35
CA ALA A 552 -0.11 13.99 8.19
C ALA A 552 -0.24 13.57 9.67
N ASP A 553 0.20 14.44 10.57
CA ASP A 553 0.21 14.24 12.02
C ASP A 553 1.21 13.20 12.55
N THR A 554 2.02 12.59 11.69
CA THR A 554 3.12 11.70 12.13
C THR A 554 4.05 12.46 13.08
N VAL A 555 4.34 11.87 14.24
CA VAL A 555 5.25 12.47 15.22
C VAL A 555 6.70 12.17 14.88
N ILE A 556 7.51 13.22 14.79
CA ILE A 556 8.96 13.16 14.71
C ILE A 556 9.51 13.89 15.94
N GLN A 557 10.31 13.19 16.73
CA GLN A 557 11.02 13.79 17.84
C GLN A 557 12.45 14.11 17.42
N VAL A 558 12.95 15.28 17.79
CA VAL A 558 14.34 15.67 17.59
C VAL A 558 15.01 15.94 18.94
N ASP A 559 16.21 15.39 19.14
CA ASP A 559 16.98 15.58 20.37
C ASP A 559 18.42 16.00 20.03
N ASN A 560 18.94 17.02 20.72
CA ASN A 560 20.30 17.55 20.48
C ASN A 560 20.57 17.92 19.00
N VAL A 561 19.59 18.48 18.30
CA VAL A 561 19.73 18.93 16.90
C VAL A 561 19.67 20.44 16.87
N ALA A 562 20.72 21.10 16.38
CA ALA A 562 20.82 22.56 16.40
C ALA A 562 19.92 23.23 15.35
N PHE A 563 19.69 22.57 14.21
CA PHE A 563 18.84 23.10 13.14
C PHE A 563 17.99 22.00 12.49
N VAL A 564 16.70 22.26 12.30
CA VAL A 564 15.77 21.36 11.61
C VAL A 564 15.01 22.13 10.54
N ALA A 565 15.05 21.64 9.31
CA ALA A 565 14.19 22.11 8.23
C ALA A 565 13.19 21.01 7.86
N ILE A 566 11.90 21.35 7.75
CA ILE A 566 10.82 20.40 7.57
C ILE A 566 10.15 20.66 6.22
N VAL A 567 9.95 19.60 5.43
CA VAL A 567 9.25 19.64 4.14
C VAL A 567 8.07 18.68 4.19
N GLY A 568 6.85 19.20 4.09
CA GLY A 568 5.59 18.46 4.28
C GLY A 568 5.04 18.57 5.70
N ALA A 569 3.83 18.03 5.91
CA ALA A 569 3.08 18.19 7.15
C ALA A 569 3.35 17.06 8.16
N VAL A 570 4.04 17.37 9.25
CA VAL A 570 4.32 16.46 10.38
C VAL A 570 4.27 17.20 11.71
N ARG A 571 4.27 16.43 12.81
CA ARG A 571 4.40 16.96 14.17
C ARG A 571 5.85 16.82 14.62
N LEU A 572 6.60 17.91 14.61
CA LEU A 572 7.93 17.97 15.19
C LEU A 572 7.81 18.29 16.69
N ILE A 573 8.43 17.45 17.52
CA ILE A 573 8.53 17.69 18.97
C ILE A 573 9.96 17.61 19.47
N GLY A 574 10.25 18.35 20.53
CA GLY A 574 11.47 18.24 21.31
C GLY A 574 12.64 19.05 20.77
N GLY A 575 13.78 18.86 21.44
CA GLY A 575 15.00 19.63 21.25
C GLY A 575 15.56 20.02 22.61
N ALA A 576 16.82 19.68 22.89
CA ALA A 576 17.49 20.15 24.09
C ALA A 576 18.46 21.26 23.71
N GLY A 577 18.50 22.31 24.55
CA GLY A 577 19.36 23.47 24.31
C GLY A 577 18.77 24.39 23.25
N GLN A 578 19.56 25.34 22.75
CA GLN A 578 19.09 26.29 21.74
C GLN A 578 18.96 25.60 20.38
N ASN A 579 17.73 25.51 19.89
CA ASN A 579 17.33 24.85 18.66
C ASN A 579 16.71 25.84 17.69
N MET A 580 16.83 25.53 16.40
CA MET A 580 16.24 26.35 15.35
C MET A 580 15.45 25.48 14.37
N ALA A 581 14.15 25.69 14.27
CA ALA A 581 13.26 24.91 13.43
C ALA A 581 12.55 25.79 12.39
N SER A 582 12.40 25.27 11.17
CA SER A 582 11.74 25.98 10.08
C SER A 582 10.92 25.02 9.22
N GLY A 583 9.66 25.36 8.97
CA GLY A 583 8.77 24.64 8.07
C GLY A 583 8.74 25.20 6.64
N ASP A 584 8.16 24.40 5.73
CA ASP A 584 7.86 24.82 4.36
C ASP A 584 6.45 25.42 4.25
N GLY A 585 5.89 25.49 3.04
CA GLY A 585 4.55 26.03 2.82
C GLY A 585 3.38 25.08 3.16
N ALA A 586 3.63 23.98 3.88
CA ALA A 586 2.60 23.08 4.37
C ALA A 586 2.31 23.36 5.84
N ALA A 587 1.07 23.11 6.29
CA ALA A 587 0.70 23.25 7.70
C ALA A 587 1.59 22.40 8.61
N GLN A 588 2.30 23.08 9.51
CA GLN A 588 3.26 22.52 10.44
C GLN A 588 2.69 22.40 11.85
N TRP A 589 3.30 21.51 12.61
CA TRP A 589 3.16 21.47 14.04
C TRP A 589 4.54 21.32 14.67
N ILE A 590 5.05 22.38 15.29
CA ILE A 590 6.42 22.43 15.82
C ILE A 590 6.35 22.85 17.28
N VAL A 591 6.73 21.95 18.19
CA VAL A 591 6.93 22.30 19.60
C VAL A 591 8.31 21.86 20.04
N LEU A 592 9.20 22.82 20.29
CA LEU A 592 10.55 22.53 20.76
C LEU A 592 10.60 22.44 22.30
N GLY A 593 11.70 21.90 22.82
CA GLY A 593 11.88 21.67 24.24
C GLY A 593 12.43 22.91 24.97
N PRO A 594 13.17 22.73 26.08
CA PRO A 594 13.75 23.85 26.80
C PRO A 594 15.05 24.34 26.16
N GLY A 595 15.23 25.66 26.14
CA GLY A 595 16.34 26.36 25.51
C GLY A 595 15.85 27.67 24.90
N ASN A 596 16.76 28.56 24.51
CA ASN A 596 16.36 29.74 23.74
C ASN A 596 16.30 29.36 22.26
N ASP A 597 15.09 29.12 21.80
CA ASP A 597 14.78 28.55 20.50
C ASP A 597 14.35 29.60 19.49
N THR A 598 14.46 29.23 18.21
CA THR A 598 14.00 30.07 17.10
C THR A 598 13.16 29.23 16.16
N ILE A 599 11.89 29.55 16.05
CA ILE A 599 10.89 28.75 15.33
C ILE A 599 10.24 29.60 14.24
N HIS A 600 10.12 28.98 13.05
CA HIS A 600 9.44 29.52 11.88
C HIS A 600 8.45 28.48 11.35
N GLY A 601 7.15 28.78 11.40
CA GLY A 601 6.09 27.94 10.85
C GLY A 601 6.25 27.73 9.35
N GLY A 602 6.55 28.82 8.63
CA GLY A 602 6.66 28.83 7.18
C GLY A 602 5.38 29.35 6.55
N GLY A 603 4.84 28.62 5.58
CA GLY A 603 3.54 28.95 5.01
C GLY A 603 2.51 27.90 5.39
N GLY A 604 1.24 28.27 5.39
CA GLY A 604 0.16 27.38 5.85
C GLY A 604 -0.31 27.77 7.24
N ASN A 605 -1.30 27.05 7.76
CA ASN A 605 -1.85 27.35 9.08
C ASN A 605 -1.13 26.47 10.10
N ASP A 606 -0.21 27.08 10.83
CA ASP A 606 0.77 26.39 11.63
C ASP A 606 0.43 26.42 13.12
N VAL A 607 0.94 25.43 13.85
CA VAL A 607 0.95 25.43 15.32
C VAL A 607 2.40 25.36 15.77
N VAL A 608 2.93 26.48 16.26
CA VAL A 608 4.34 26.64 16.61
C VAL A 608 4.51 27.07 18.06
N GLY A 609 5.52 26.55 18.73
CA GLY A 609 5.86 27.01 20.07
C GLY A 609 7.05 26.32 20.72
N SER A 610 7.37 26.77 21.91
CA SER A 610 8.47 26.24 22.72
C SER A 610 7.99 25.94 24.14
N GLU A 611 8.76 25.16 24.89
CA GLU A 611 8.49 24.90 26.31
C GLU A 611 9.03 26.04 27.18
N ALA A 612 10.35 26.19 27.32
CA ALA A 612 10.94 27.16 28.25
C ALA A 612 12.24 27.74 27.70
N GLY A 613 12.47 29.03 27.91
CA GLY A 613 13.61 29.78 27.37
C GLY A 613 13.17 31.17 26.97
N ASP A 614 14.12 32.03 26.58
CA ASP A 614 13.77 33.29 25.92
C ASP A 614 13.69 33.03 24.41
N ASP A 615 12.49 32.74 23.92
CA ASP A 615 12.25 32.16 22.59
C ASP A 615 11.86 33.19 21.53
N GLN A 616 12.13 32.85 20.27
CA GLN A 616 11.64 33.60 19.11
C GLN A 616 10.72 32.68 18.29
N VAL A 617 9.41 32.95 18.32
CA VAL A 617 8.42 32.06 17.69
C VAL A 617 7.61 32.83 16.66
N ASN A 618 7.72 32.43 15.39
CA ASN A 618 7.06 33.07 14.26
C ASN A 618 6.13 32.07 13.56
N GLY A 619 4.84 32.40 13.44
CA GLY A 619 3.87 31.68 12.62
C GLY A 619 4.15 31.82 11.12
N ASP A 620 4.60 33.02 10.71
CA ASP A 620 4.89 33.41 9.33
C ASP A 620 3.61 33.61 8.49
N ALA A 621 3.26 32.74 7.53
CA ALA A 621 2.18 33.03 6.58
C ALA A 621 1.02 32.03 6.66
N GLY A 622 -0.07 32.40 7.34
CA GLY A 622 -1.32 31.67 7.39
C GLY A 622 -2.10 32.05 8.64
N ASP A 623 -3.17 31.33 8.96
CA ASP A 623 -3.87 31.52 10.24
C ASP A 623 -3.22 30.63 11.30
N ASP A 624 -2.33 31.20 12.10
CA ASP A 624 -1.39 30.46 12.94
C ASP A 624 -1.77 30.44 14.43
N ILE A 625 -1.22 29.46 15.15
CA ILE A 625 -1.26 29.40 16.60
C ILE A 625 0.19 29.37 17.12
N VAL A 626 0.55 30.39 17.88
CA VAL A 626 1.92 30.68 18.32
C VAL A 626 2.00 30.70 19.85
N PHE A 627 2.94 29.95 20.42
CA PHE A 627 3.16 29.87 21.88
C PHE A 627 4.61 30.22 22.23
N GLY A 628 4.80 31.16 23.16
CA GLY A 628 6.12 31.46 23.73
C GLY A 628 6.58 30.38 24.70
N GLY A 629 5.75 30.12 25.71
CA GLY A 629 6.06 29.13 26.73
C GLY A 629 6.52 29.83 28.02
N ALA A 630 7.61 29.36 28.61
CA ALA A 630 8.16 29.94 29.83
C ALA A 630 9.47 30.70 29.59
N GLY A 631 9.42 32.02 29.66
CA GLY A 631 10.58 32.91 29.61
C GLY A 631 10.17 34.25 29.02
N ASN A 632 11.11 35.01 28.46
CA ASN A 632 10.77 36.30 27.87
C ASN A 632 10.77 36.19 26.35
N ASP A 633 9.60 35.93 25.79
CA ASP A 633 9.48 35.49 24.42
C ASP A 633 9.23 36.65 23.45
N LEU A 634 9.60 36.41 22.20
CA LEU A 634 9.32 37.27 21.07
C LEU A 634 8.44 36.52 20.09
N LEU A 635 7.19 36.96 19.96
CA LEU A 635 6.17 36.25 19.19
C LEU A 635 5.75 37.05 17.96
N SER A 636 5.57 36.39 16.83
CA SER A 636 4.96 36.97 15.63
C SER A 636 3.96 35.98 15.04
N GLY A 637 2.73 36.43 14.80
CA GLY A 637 1.77 35.67 13.99
C GLY A 637 2.17 35.71 12.52
N GLY A 638 2.53 36.91 12.05
CA GLY A 638 2.91 37.16 10.67
C GLY A 638 1.72 37.64 9.86
N THR A 639 1.37 36.98 8.76
CA THR A 639 0.22 37.35 7.94
C THR A 639 -0.92 36.35 8.10
N GLY A 640 -2.05 36.80 8.63
CA GLY A 640 -3.25 35.97 8.76
C GLY A 640 -4.08 36.45 9.92
N SER A 641 -4.99 35.61 10.40
CA SER A 641 -5.69 35.83 11.68
C SER A 641 -5.16 34.86 12.73
N ASP A 642 -4.25 35.34 13.57
CA ASP A 642 -3.42 34.48 14.39
C ASP A 642 -3.88 34.42 15.85
N LYS A 643 -3.39 33.42 16.58
CA LYS A 643 -3.54 33.29 18.03
C LYS A 643 -2.18 33.20 18.68
N LEU A 644 -1.82 34.19 19.49
CA LEU A 644 -0.53 34.27 20.16
C LEU A 644 -0.74 34.15 21.67
N ASN A 645 0.04 33.29 22.32
CA ASN A 645 0.13 33.22 23.78
C ASN A 645 1.58 33.42 24.20
N GLY A 646 1.83 34.47 25.00
CA GLY A 646 3.15 34.74 25.60
C GLY A 646 3.57 33.62 26.53
N GLY A 647 2.75 33.38 27.55
CA GLY A 647 3.01 32.39 28.56
C GLY A 647 3.65 33.05 29.79
N THR A 648 4.49 32.34 30.55
CA THR A 648 5.07 32.94 31.75
C THR A 648 6.29 33.76 31.41
N GLY A 649 6.35 34.99 31.92
CA GLY A 649 7.50 35.88 31.74
C GLY A 649 7.08 37.11 30.94
N PHE A 650 8.04 37.96 30.55
CA PHE A 650 7.73 39.21 29.88
C PHE A 650 7.80 39.05 28.36
N ASP A 651 6.63 39.01 27.73
CA ASP A 651 6.51 38.62 26.34
C ASP A 651 6.20 39.81 25.43
N VAL A 652 6.76 39.75 24.23
CA VAL A 652 6.65 40.79 23.22
C VAL A 652 6.06 40.21 21.95
N ALA A 653 4.89 40.68 21.54
CA ALA A 653 4.35 40.40 20.22
C ALA A 653 4.82 41.43 19.18
N ILE A 654 5.18 40.99 17.99
CA ILE A 654 5.57 41.81 16.85
C ILE A 654 4.43 41.84 15.83
N GLN A 655 4.19 43.02 15.28
CA GLN A 655 3.15 43.30 14.30
C GLN A 655 3.77 44.04 13.11
N GLU A 656 3.63 43.49 11.90
CA GLU A 656 4.29 43.97 10.67
C GLU A 656 3.74 45.32 10.15
N GLY A 657 2.57 45.74 10.64
CA GLY A 657 1.92 46.99 10.23
C GLY A 657 2.24 48.18 11.13
N ALA A 658 1.82 49.39 10.75
CA ALA A 658 1.96 50.55 11.62
C ALA A 658 0.88 50.55 12.72
N ARG A 659 1.19 51.04 13.93
CA ARG A 659 0.23 51.11 15.05
C ARG A 659 -1.10 51.76 14.68
N ALA A 660 -1.07 52.76 13.79
CA ALA A 660 -2.26 53.50 13.34
C ALA A 660 -3.23 52.63 12.51
N ASP A 661 -2.75 51.52 11.95
CA ASP A 661 -3.54 50.61 11.14
C ASP A 661 -4.32 49.59 12.00
N TYR A 662 -4.01 49.47 13.30
CA TYR A 662 -4.64 48.49 14.18
C TYR A 662 -5.70 49.11 15.09
N THR A 663 -6.85 48.43 15.15
CA THR A 663 -7.83 48.61 16.21
C THR A 663 -7.59 47.57 17.30
N VAL A 664 -7.71 47.97 18.57
CA VAL A 664 -7.43 47.13 19.74
C VAL A 664 -8.72 46.99 20.54
N THR A 665 -9.14 45.77 20.81
CA THR A 665 -10.33 45.47 21.62
C THR A 665 -10.01 44.42 22.68
N LEU A 666 -10.70 44.48 23.81
CA LEU A 666 -10.68 43.43 24.82
C LEU A 666 -11.64 42.31 24.39
N ASP A 667 -11.15 41.07 24.36
CA ASP A 667 -11.96 39.90 24.01
C ASP A 667 -11.62 38.74 24.97
N GLY A 668 -12.51 38.51 25.95
CA GLY A 668 -12.29 37.54 27.02
C GLY A 668 -11.13 37.94 27.94
N ALA A 669 -10.16 37.03 28.11
CA ALA A 669 -8.95 37.24 28.90
C ALA A 669 -7.81 37.92 28.10
N GLY A 670 -7.96 38.08 26.77
CA GLY A 670 -6.93 38.60 25.88
C GLY A 670 -7.30 39.90 25.18
N ILE A 671 -6.43 40.28 24.25
CA ILE A 671 -6.61 41.42 23.36
C ILE A 671 -6.77 40.95 21.92
N LYS A 672 -7.68 41.59 21.19
CA LYS A 672 -7.85 41.38 19.75
C LYS A 672 -7.33 42.60 19.01
N LEU A 673 -6.32 42.39 18.17
CA LEU A 673 -5.72 43.36 17.26
C LEU A 673 -6.30 43.16 15.87
N THR A 674 -7.13 44.06 15.37
CA THR A 674 -7.66 43.98 14.00
C THR A 674 -6.95 44.98 13.10
N HIS A 675 -6.25 44.48 12.09
CA HIS A 675 -5.61 45.30 11.07
C HIS A 675 -6.67 45.90 10.13
N THR A 676 -6.88 47.20 10.21
CA THR A 676 -7.96 47.92 9.51
C THR A 676 -7.90 47.78 7.98
N PRO A 677 -6.72 47.84 7.33
CA PRO A 677 -6.64 47.69 5.87
C PRO A 677 -7.01 46.30 5.35
N SER A 678 -6.63 45.21 6.03
CA SER A 678 -6.88 43.84 5.56
C SER A 678 -8.11 43.19 6.20
N GLY A 679 -8.53 43.64 7.38
CA GLY A 679 -9.63 43.05 8.15
C GLY A 679 -9.26 41.78 8.93
N VAL A 680 -8.03 41.28 8.79
CA VAL A 680 -7.52 40.15 9.58
C VAL A 680 -7.29 40.55 11.03
N SER A 681 -7.34 39.58 11.94
CA SER A 681 -7.24 39.87 13.37
C SER A 681 -6.43 38.85 14.12
N ASP A 682 -5.56 39.35 14.99
CA ASP A 682 -4.78 38.52 15.90
C ASP A 682 -5.37 38.59 17.30
N TRP A 683 -5.39 37.44 17.96
CA TRP A 683 -5.83 37.30 19.33
C TRP A 683 -4.62 36.97 20.21
N LEU A 684 -4.27 37.89 21.12
CA LEU A 684 -3.10 37.80 21.98
C LEU A 684 -3.56 37.60 23.43
N VAL A 685 -2.98 36.62 24.09
CA VAL A 685 -3.13 36.37 25.53
C VAL A 685 -1.76 36.34 26.19
N ASP A 686 -1.71 36.83 27.43
CA ASP A 686 -0.50 36.82 28.25
C ASP A 686 0.74 37.44 27.58
N VAL A 687 0.55 38.47 26.75
CA VAL A 687 1.61 39.30 26.17
C VAL A 687 1.62 40.63 26.88
N GLU A 688 2.78 41.16 27.30
CA GLU A 688 2.87 42.45 28.01
C GLU A 688 3.13 43.64 27.08
N GLN A 689 3.66 43.39 25.89
CA GLN A 689 4.03 44.44 24.95
C GLN A 689 3.77 44.02 23.50
N VAL A 690 3.16 44.90 22.73
CA VAL A 690 3.02 44.74 21.28
C VAL A 690 3.83 45.83 20.59
N ARG A 691 4.79 45.43 19.76
CA ARG A 691 5.59 46.34 18.93
C ARG A 691 5.09 46.29 17.50
N PHE A 692 5.11 47.45 16.87
CA PHE A 692 4.65 47.65 15.49
C PHE A 692 5.84 48.04 14.62
N ALA A 693 5.80 47.72 13.32
CA ALA A 693 6.84 48.12 12.38
C ALA A 693 7.06 49.65 12.35
N ALA A 694 6.00 50.43 12.61
CA ALA A 694 6.09 51.88 12.78
C ALA A 694 5.07 52.40 13.81
N GLY A 695 5.46 53.40 14.59
CA GLY A 695 4.64 54.03 15.62
C GLY A 695 4.99 53.56 17.04
N PRO A 696 4.26 54.03 18.07
CA PRO A 696 4.52 53.63 19.45
C PRO A 696 4.04 52.20 19.71
N SER A 697 4.76 51.49 20.58
CA SER A 697 4.35 50.20 21.11
C SER A 697 3.06 50.32 21.95
N LEU A 698 2.31 49.23 22.05
CA LEU A 698 1.16 49.07 22.93
C LEU A 698 1.61 48.28 24.17
N THR A 699 1.27 48.76 25.36
CA THR A 699 1.47 48.03 26.61
C THR A 699 0.19 47.28 26.98
N VAL A 700 0.34 46.04 27.43
CA VAL A 700 -0.74 45.23 27.97
C VAL A 700 -0.35 44.96 29.41
N ALA A 701 -1.00 45.66 30.34
CA ALA A 701 -0.62 45.61 31.73
C ALA A 701 -1.56 44.66 32.47
N HIS A 702 -1.00 43.71 33.20
CA HIS A 702 -1.73 42.75 34.01
C HIS A 702 -1.76 43.15 35.49
N SER A 703 -1.00 44.18 35.88
CA SER A 703 -0.99 44.75 37.23
C SER A 703 -0.74 46.25 37.25
N ALA A 704 -1.07 46.89 38.37
CA ALA A 704 -0.79 48.32 38.60
C ALA A 704 0.71 48.64 38.60
N ALA A 705 1.56 47.64 38.90
CA ALA A 705 3.00 47.79 38.89
C ALA A 705 3.56 47.81 37.47
N GLU A 706 3.12 46.89 36.61
CA GLU A 706 3.48 46.84 35.19
C GLU A 706 3.03 48.11 34.46
N GLU A 707 1.81 48.57 34.71
CA GLU A 707 1.29 49.82 34.17
C GLU A 707 2.17 51.01 34.56
N ALA A 708 2.49 51.13 35.85
CA ALA A 708 3.30 52.24 36.36
C ALA A 708 4.72 52.20 35.78
N ALA A 709 5.34 51.01 35.69
CA ALA A 709 6.68 50.86 35.13
C ALA A 709 6.71 51.27 33.66
N ALA A 710 5.82 50.73 32.83
CA ALA A 710 5.78 51.05 31.41
C ALA A 710 5.57 52.56 31.17
N PHE A 711 4.64 53.17 31.89
CA PHE A 711 4.40 54.61 31.81
C PHE A 711 5.62 55.44 32.18
N LEU A 712 6.32 55.10 33.28
CA LEU A 712 7.48 55.84 33.75
C LEU A 712 8.64 55.75 32.75
N TYR A 713 8.86 54.56 32.18
CA TYR A 713 9.89 54.34 31.17
C TYR A 713 9.61 55.14 29.89
N GLN A 714 8.40 55.06 29.35
CA GLN A 714 8.03 55.81 28.16
C GLN A 714 8.11 57.32 28.38
N LYS A 715 7.57 57.82 29.51
CA LYS A 715 7.49 59.26 29.78
C LYS A 715 8.82 59.90 30.15
N TRP A 716 9.62 59.23 30.98
CA TRP A 716 10.82 59.83 31.57
C TRP A 716 12.12 59.33 30.96
N LEU A 717 12.13 58.16 30.32
CA LEU A 717 13.29 57.62 29.60
C LEU A 717 13.14 57.66 28.08
N GLY A 718 11.93 57.87 27.56
CA GLY A 718 11.67 58.00 26.12
C GLY A 718 11.82 56.68 25.35
N ARG A 719 11.68 55.54 26.03
CA ARG A 719 11.75 54.20 25.44
C ARG A 719 10.85 53.23 26.19
N ASP A 720 10.52 52.12 25.54
CA ASP A 720 9.81 51.01 26.17
C ASP A 720 10.72 50.23 27.16
N LEU A 721 10.09 49.44 28.02
CA LEU A 721 10.76 48.43 28.83
C LEU A 721 11.46 47.42 27.92
N THR A 722 12.70 47.06 28.26
CA THR A 722 13.31 45.85 27.69
C THR A 722 12.68 44.60 28.35
N GLN A 723 12.80 43.43 27.71
CA GLN A 723 12.33 42.17 28.29
C GLN A 723 12.86 41.94 29.70
N GLY A 724 14.17 42.12 29.91
CA GLY A 724 14.79 41.97 31.24
C GLY A 724 14.29 42.98 32.28
N GLU A 725 13.92 44.21 31.88
CA GLU A 725 13.33 45.19 32.80
C GLU A 725 11.88 44.84 33.14
N GLY A 726 11.12 44.36 32.15
CA GLY A 726 9.77 43.86 32.34
C GLY A 726 9.71 42.65 33.28
N ALA A 727 10.63 41.69 33.10
CA ALA A 727 10.78 40.51 33.94
C ALA A 727 11.03 40.86 35.42
N ILE A 728 11.76 41.94 35.70
CA ILE A 728 11.99 42.43 37.07
C ILE A 728 10.70 42.99 37.68
N ILE A 729 9.81 43.56 36.87
CA ILE A 729 8.56 44.19 37.33
C ILE A 729 7.45 43.16 37.55
N GLN A 730 7.37 42.08 36.77
CA GLN A 730 6.29 41.11 36.88
C GLN A 730 6.04 40.55 38.30
N PRO A 731 7.07 40.22 39.11
CA PRO A 731 6.88 39.77 40.49
C PRO A 731 6.22 40.82 41.42
N PHE A 732 6.17 42.09 41.00
CA PHE A 732 5.56 43.18 41.77
C PHE A 732 4.05 43.30 41.55
N ALA A 733 3.36 42.24 41.13
CA ALA A 733 1.93 42.25 40.84
C ALA A 733 1.03 42.80 41.98
N SER A 734 1.46 42.70 43.24
CA SER A 734 0.75 43.25 44.42
C SER A 734 1.22 44.64 44.87
N THR A 735 2.23 45.21 44.20
CA THR A 735 2.85 46.50 44.54
C THR A 735 2.04 47.64 43.93
N SER A 736 1.85 48.72 44.68
CA SER A 736 1.13 49.89 44.18
C SER A 736 1.96 50.69 43.16
N ALA A 737 1.28 51.38 42.24
CA ALA A 737 1.93 52.29 41.30
C ALA A 737 2.86 53.32 41.98
N LEU A 738 2.50 53.79 43.17
CA LEU A 738 3.26 54.76 43.94
C LEU A 738 4.60 54.19 44.46
N GLU A 739 4.59 52.93 44.88
CA GLU A 739 5.79 52.20 45.30
C GLU A 739 6.72 51.96 44.11
N VAL A 740 6.17 51.60 42.95
CA VAL A 740 6.94 51.48 41.69
C VAL A 740 7.56 52.82 41.29
N ALA A 741 6.81 53.92 41.36
CA ALA A 741 7.35 55.27 41.11
C ALA A 741 8.45 55.68 42.11
N THR A 742 8.35 55.22 43.35
CA THR A 742 9.37 55.44 44.38
C THR A 742 10.65 54.67 44.03
N LEU A 743 10.53 53.40 43.62
CA LEU A 743 11.65 52.60 43.14
C LEU A 743 12.29 53.22 41.89
N PHE A 744 11.48 53.65 40.92
CA PHE A 744 11.95 54.32 39.71
C PHE A 744 12.79 55.56 40.03
N ALA A 745 12.37 56.38 41.00
CA ALA A 745 13.13 57.55 41.42
C ALA A 745 14.50 57.19 42.04
N GLN A 746 14.61 56.05 42.70
CA GLN A 746 15.88 55.56 43.27
C GLN A 746 16.83 55.07 42.18
N PHE A 747 16.33 54.35 41.18
CA PHE A 747 17.15 53.84 40.07
C PHE A 747 17.51 54.92 39.05
N PHE A 748 16.64 55.91 38.84
CA PHE A 748 16.79 56.99 37.87
C PHE A 748 16.75 58.38 38.54
N PRO A 749 17.73 58.71 39.42
CA PRO A 749 17.72 59.95 40.20
C PRO A 749 17.85 61.22 39.35
N GLN A 750 18.47 61.11 38.17
CA GLN A 750 18.63 62.24 37.25
C GLN A 750 17.29 62.60 36.58
N GLN A 751 16.53 61.60 36.15
CA GLN A 751 15.26 61.78 35.45
C GLN A 751 14.12 62.13 36.41
N SER A 752 14.21 61.67 37.66
CA SER A 752 13.24 61.96 38.73
C SER A 752 13.54 63.22 39.55
N ALA A 753 14.64 63.93 39.26
CA ALA A 753 15.08 65.08 40.05
C ALA A 753 13.96 66.12 40.29
N GLY A 754 13.75 66.44 41.56
CA GLY A 754 12.78 67.45 42.03
C GLY A 754 11.31 67.02 41.97
N LYS A 755 11.00 65.75 41.71
CA LYS A 755 9.63 65.24 41.58
C LYS A 755 9.31 64.25 42.69
N THR A 756 8.11 64.35 43.24
CA THR A 756 7.54 63.34 44.13
C THR A 756 7.05 62.13 43.31
N PRO A 757 6.95 60.93 43.90
CA PRO A 757 6.38 59.76 43.22
C PRO A 757 4.99 60.00 42.59
N THR A 758 4.15 60.80 43.24
CA THR A 758 2.84 61.22 42.68
C THR A 758 2.98 62.07 41.42
N GLN A 759 3.96 62.99 41.37
CA GLN A 759 4.24 63.81 40.18
C GLN A 759 4.83 63.00 39.04
N LEU A 760 5.58 61.93 39.33
CA LEU A 760 6.11 61.03 38.31
C LEU A 760 5.00 60.29 37.56
N LEU A 761 3.90 59.96 38.26
CA LEU A 761 2.72 59.27 37.72
C LEU A 761 1.67 60.22 37.13
N GLU A 762 1.89 61.54 37.14
CA GLU A 762 0.91 62.50 36.63
C GLU A 762 0.61 62.26 35.14
N GLY A 763 -0.65 62.08 34.78
CA GLY A 763 -1.08 61.79 33.40
C GLY A 763 -1.16 60.30 33.03
N MET A 764 -0.80 59.39 33.95
CA MET A 764 -0.91 57.94 33.73
C MET A 764 -2.35 57.51 33.40
N SER A 765 -3.34 58.02 34.14
CA SER A 765 -4.77 57.71 33.92
C SER A 765 -5.36 58.21 32.59
N THR A 766 -4.65 59.10 31.89
CA THR A 766 -5.07 59.69 30.60
C THR A 766 -4.21 59.22 29.43
N ALA A 767 -3.23 58.34 29.67
CA ALA A 767 -2.35 57.77 28.64
C ALA A 767 -3.05 56.73 27.74
N GLY A 768 -4.41 56.72 27.73
CA GLY A 768 -5.33 55.67 27.28
C GLY A 768 -5.27 55.17 25.83
N ASN A 769 -4.17 55.41 25.10
CA ASN A 769 -3.91 54.83 23.79
C ASN A 769 -2.99 53.60 23.84
N ILE A 770 -2.48 53.25 25.02
CA ILE A 770 -1.33 52.35 25.22
C ILE A 770 -1.65 51.17 26.17
N ARG A 771 -2.89 50.98 26.64
CA ARG A 771 -3.17 50.07 27.77
C ARG A 771 -4.39 49.18 27.58
N VAL A 772 -4.25 47.90 27.93
CA VAL A 772 -5.35 46.94 28.13
C VAL A 772 -5.18 46.23 29.47
N ASP A 773 -6.23 46.21 30.30
CA ASP A 773 -6.31 45.40 31.54
C ASP A 773 -6.78 44.00 31.17
N ALA A 774 -5.85 43.09 30.94
CA ALA A 774 -6.12 41.67 30.73
C ALA A 774 -5.93 40.89 32.06
N ILE A 775 -6.62 39.76 32.20
CA ILE A 775 -6.42 38.84 33.33
C ILE A 775 -5.40 37.79 32.86
N ARG A 776 -4.30 37.59 33.59
CA ARG A 776 -3.37 36.48 33.31
C ARG A 776 -4.09 35.14 33.45
N GLU A 777 -4.02 34.27 32.45
CA GLU A 777 -4.71 32.96 32.47
C GLU A 777 -3.83 31.82 33.02
N ILE A 778 -2.57 32.10 33.33
CA ILE A 778 -1.48 31.11 33.26
C ILE A 778 -1.34 30.20 34.47
N THR A 779 -1.46 30.70 35.70
CA THR A 779 -0.99 29.94 36.88
C THR A 779 -2.15 29.39 37.70
N VAL A 780 -2.28 28.06 37.77
CA VAL A 780 -3.14 27.38 38.75
C VAL A 780 -2.24 26.74 39.82
N THR A 781 -2.12 27.39 40.97
CA THR A 781 -1.29 26.91 42.09
C THR A 781 -2.15 26.19 43.13
N GLY A 782 -1.75 24.98 43.50
CA GLY A 782 -2.22 24.26 44.68
C GLY A 782 -1.58 24.79 45.98
N ASN A 783 -2.10 24.33 47.11
CA ASN A 783 -1.68 24.72 48.45
C ASN A 783 -0.73 23.67 49.07
N ALA A 784 -0.55 23.69 50.39
CA ALA A 784 0.34 22.76 51.09
C ALA A 784 -0.33 21.42 51.46
N GLY A 785 -1.56 21.20 51.00
CA GLY A 785 -2.27 19.93 51.10
C GLY A 785 -2.62 19.45 49.70
N ASN A 786 -3.00 18.20 49.63
CA ASN A 786 -3.32 17.51 48.40
C ASN A 786 -4.52 18.14 47.66
N ASN A 787 -4.39 18.36 46.36
CA ASN A 787 -5.39 19.08 45.56
C ASN A 787 -5.83 18.31 44.32
N THR A 788 -7.07 18.53 43.90
CA THR A 788 -7.56 18.16 42.57
C THR A 788 -7.69 19.42 41.72
N ILE A 789 -6.89 19.52 40.67
CA ILE A 789 -6.78 20.69 39.82
C ILE A 789 -7.37 20.34 38.46
N SER A 790 -8.38 21.07 37.99
CA SER A 790 -9.02 20.85 36.68
C SER A 790 -8.79 22.06 35.80
N PRO A 791 -7.61 22.19 35.17
CA PRO A 791 -7.34 23.32 34.30
C PRO A 791 -8.23 23.23 33.06
N THR A 792 -8.81 24.36 32.65
CA THR A 792 -9.33 24.50 31.29
C THR A 792 -8.14 24.43 30.34
N LEU A 793 -8.12 23.45 29.44
CA LEU A 793 -7.05 23.37 28.45
C LEU A 793 -7.04 24.66 27.62
N GLY A 794 -5.88 25.29 27.57
CA GLY A 794 -5.61 26.55 26.89
C GLY A 794 -4.18 26.56 26.37
N LEU A 795 -3.81 27.64 25.70
CA LEU A 795 -2.47 27.84 25.15
C LEU A 795 -1.48 27.99 26.33
N ALA A 796 -0.39 27.21 26.35
CA ALA A 796 0.73 27.26 27.31
C ALA A 796 0.37 27.59 28.79
N ARG A 797 -0.42 26.73 29.46
CA ARG A 797 -0.79 26.93 30.87
C ARG A 797 0.20 26.30 31.84
N PHE A 798 0.36 26.89 33.02
CA PHE A 798 1.20 26.36 34.09
C PHE A 798 0.40 25.93 35.32
N VAL A 799 0.60 24.70 35.75
CA VAL A 799 0.04 24.14 36.99
C VAL A 799 1.16 23.84 37.95
N ASP A 800 1.00 24.30 39.18
CA ASP A 800 1.91 23.97 40.26
C ASP A 800 1.12 23.29 41.36
N GLY A 801 1.31 21.99 41.58
CA GLY A 801 0.52 21.25 42.55
C GLY A 801 0.74 21.72 43.99
N GLY A 802 1.91 22.26 44.31
CA GLY A 802 2.20 22.72 45.66
C GLY A 802 2.93 21.67 46.49
N ALA A 803 2.54 21.50 47.74
CA ALA A 803 3.08 20.44 48.60
C ALA A 803 1.95 19.50 48.98
N GLY A 804 2.24 18.20 49.02
CA GLY A 804 1.20 17.19 49.18
C GLY A 804 1.24 16.24 48.00
N THR A 805 0.10 15.63 47.69
CA THR A 805 -0.07 14.78 46.52
C THR A 805 -1.15 15.37 45.64
N ASP A 806 -0.75 15.94 44.52
CA ASP A 806 -1.61 16.77 43.69
C ASP A 806 -2.00 16.03 42.41
N THR A 807 -3.28 16.11 42.08
CA THR A 807 -3.89 15.43 40.94
C THR A 807 -4.43 16.44 39.95
N VAL A 808 -3.97 16.36 38.70
CA VAL A 808 -4.48 17.20 37.62
C VAL A 808 -5.45 16.40 36.74
N VAL A 809 -6.64 16.95 36.54
CA VAL A 809 -7.69 16.39 35.67
C VAL A 809 -7.59 17.05 34.31
N ILE A 810 -7.20 16.26 33.32
CA ILE A 810 -7.02 16.68 31.94
C ILE A 810 -8.36 16.51 31.19
N PRO A 811 -8.98 17.58 30.68
CA PRO A 811 -10.20 17.51 29.89
C PRO A 811 -9.91 17.09 28.43
N ALA A 812 -9.13 16.02 28.28
CA ALA A 812 -8.81 15.35 27.02
C ALA A 812 -8.70 13.85 27.27
N THR A 813 -8.70 13.05 26.21
CA THR A 813 -8.49 11.61 26.35
C THR A 813 -7.01 11.27 26.49
N LEU A 814 -6.66 10.16 27.14
CA LEU A 814 -5.26 9.72 27.23
C LEU A 814 -4.63 9.53 25.83
N ALA A 815 -5.43 9.07 24.86
CA ALA A 815 -5.00 8.90 23.48
C ALA A 815 -4.78 10.22 22.73
N GLN A 816 -5.35 11.32 23.22
CA GLN A 816 -5.21 12.67 22.66
C GLN A 816 -4.17 13.51 23.41
N THR A 817 -3.38 12.90 24.29
CA THR A 817 -2.42 13.63 25.13
C THR A 817 -1.05 13.00 25.02
N HIS A 818 -0.09 13.82 24.64
CA HIS A 818 1.32 13.53 24.78
C HIS A 818 1.78 14.05 26.15
N VAL A 819 2.57 13.26 26.88
CA VAL A 819 3.15 13.66 28.18
C VAL A 819 4.65 13.50 28.09
N GLN A 820 5.36 14.59 28.28
CA GLN A 820 6.81 14.66 28.29
C GLN A 820 7.27 15.02 29.70
N GLN A 821 8.35 14.38 30.16
CA GLN A 821 9.01 14.76 31.41
C GLN A 821 10.23 15.62 31.06
N ASN A 822 10.35 16.78 31.69
CA ASN A 822 11.38 17.75 31.42
C ASN A 822 12.59 17.50 32.33
N ALA A 823 13.77 17.97 31.94
CA ALA A 823 15.03 17.72 32.66
C ALA A 823 15.04 18.29 34.10
N ASN A 824 14.21 19.28 34.37
CA ASN A 824 14.01 19.91 35.69
C ASN A 824 13.00 19.15 36.59
N GLY A 825 12.43 18.04 36.11
CA GLY A 825 11.44 17.24 36.82
C GLY A 825 9.98 17.71 36.68
N SER A 826 9.71 18.76 35.90
CA SER A 826 8.34 19.11 35.49
C SER A 826 7.82 18.17 34.41
N PHE A 827 6.51 18.21 34.17
CA PHE A 827 5.87 17.47 33.09
C PHE A 827 5.12 18.44 32.18
N THR A 828 5.35 18.31 30.89
CA THR A 828 4.59 19.02 29.87
C THR A 828 3.58 18.06 29.26
N LEU A 829 2.31 18.43 29.33
CA LEU A 829 1.25 17.71 28.66
C LEU A 829 0.79 18.52 27.46
N GLN A 830 0.76 17.89 26.30
CA GLN A 830 0.29 18.50 25.06
C GLN A 830 -0.92 17.74 24.53
N ARG A 831 -2.01 18.45 24.25
CA ARG A 831 -3.15 17.86 23.57
C ARG A 831 -2.89 17.81 22.07
N THR A 832 -2.99 16.62 21.49
CA THR A 832 -2.62 16.37 20.08
C THR A 832 -3.61 16.97 19.08
N THR A 833 -4.82 17.32 19.49
CA THR A 833 -5.87 17.81 18.60
C THR A 833 -5.77 19.29 18.27
N ASP A 834 -5.21 20.10 19.18
CA ASP A 834 -5.19 21.56 19.03
C ASP A 834 -3.97 22.26 19.66
N GLY A 835 -3.07 21.50 20.30
CA GLY A 835 -1.76 22.00 20.69
C GLY A 835 -1.78 22.74 22.00
N ALA A 836 -2.92 22.72 22.71
CA ALA A 836 -2.99 23.15 24.09
C ALA A 836 -1.89 22.44 24.90
N MET A 837 -1.01 23.24 25.49
CA MET A 837 0.06 22.78 26.38
C MET A 837 -0.29 23.08 27.82
N LEU A 838 0.10 22.17 28.69
CA LEU A 838 -0.06 22.25 30.12
C LEU A 838 1.23 21.82 30.78
N ASP A 839 2.02 22.78 31.20
CA ASP A 839 3.19 22.56 32.02
C ASP A 839 2.78 22.36 33.46
N MET A 840 3.41 21.39 34.11
CA MET A 840 3.08 21.01 35.46
C MET A 840 4.33 20.77 36.28
N THR A 841 4.39 21.38 37.45
CA THR A 841 5.42 21.08 38.45
C THR A 841 4.78 20.63 39.75
N ARG A 842 5.46 19.76 40.49
CA ARG A 842 4.98 19.23 41.78
C ARG A 842 3.57 18.64 41.67
N VAL A 843 3.33 17.90 40.59
CA VAL A 843 2.08 17.17 40.35
C VAL A 843 2.42 15.69 40.31
N GLU A 844 1.80 14.93 41.19
CA GLU A 844 2.09 13.51 41.35
C GLU A 844 1.17 12.64 40.48
N ARG A 845 -0.02 13.14 40.09
CA ARG A 845 -1.02 12.32 39.37
C ARG A 845 -1.73 13.07 38.24
N LEU A 846 -2.00 12.35 37.15
CA LEU A 846 -2.82 12.82 36.02
C LEU A 846 -4.07 11.95 35.85
N THR A 847 -5.23 12.53 35.61
CA THR A 847 -6.47 11.81 35.24
C THR A 847 -7.04 12.36 33.93
N PHE A 848 -7.56 11.50 33.05
CA PHE A 848 -8.07 11.89 31.73
C PHE A 848 -9.59 11.76 31.63
N SER A 849 -10.20 12.48 30.67
CA SER A 849 -11.66 12.60 30.54
C SER A 849 -12.39 11.31 30.11
N ASP A 850 -11.71 10.38 29.43
CA ASP A 850 -12.28 9.13 28.91
C ASP A 850 -11.86 7.89 29.69
N THR A 851 -10.72 7.96 30.37
CA THR A 851 -10.17 6.82 31.09
C THR A 851 -10.43 6.97 32.58
N LYS A 852 -10.92 5.88 33.18
CA LYS A 852 -10.78 5.64 34.61
C LYS A 852 -9.33 5.28 34.95
N LEU A 853 -8.32 5.94 34.38
CA LEU A 853 -6.92 5.63 34.62
C LEU A 853 -6.20 6.90 35.08
N ALA A 854 -5.56 6.83 36.24
CA ALA A 854 -4.62 7.84 36.68
C ALA A 854 -3.19 7.42 36.28
N LEU A 855 -2.40 8.33 35.69
CA LEU A 855 -0.95 8.14 35.57
C LEU A 855 -0.30 8.62 36.86
N ASP A 856 0.55 7.79 37.45
CA ASP A 856 1.39 8.14 38.58
C ASP A 856 2.74 8.64 38.07
N LEU A 857 2.95 9.94 38.16
CA LEU A 857 4.15 10.62 37.69
C LEU A 857 5.33 10.46 38.68
N GLY A 858 5.07 10.06 39.93
CA GLY A 858 6.08 9.80 40.95
C GLY A 858 6.69 8.39 40.90
N GLY A 859 6.12 7.47 40.10
CA GLY A 859 6.64 6.11 39.87
C GLY A 859 6.43 5.11 41.02
N ASN A 860 5.76 5.51 42.10
CA ASN A 860 5.56 4.70 43.30
C ASN A 860 4.54 3.55 43.09
N ALA A 861 3.57 3.71 42.19
CA ALA A 861 2.63 2.65 41.80
C ALA A 861 3.32 1.48 41.11
N GLY A 862 4.31 1.76 40.24
CA GLY A 862 5.12 0.73 39.60
C GLY A 862 6.02 0.00 40.60
N GLN A 863 6.59 0.74 41.55
CA GLN A 863 7.38 0.15 42.64
C GLN A 863 6.51 -0.69 43.59
N ALA A 864 5.30 -0.25 43.89
CA ALA A 864 4.30 -1.01 44.66
C ALA A 864 3.92 -2.32 43.96
N ALA A 865 3.67 -2.28 42.65
CA ALA A 865 3.34 -3.47 41.85
C ALA A 865 4.44 -4.54 41.94
N LYS A 866 5.70 -4.13 41.77
CA LYS A 866 6.87 -5.01 41.82
C LYS A 866 7.05 -5.64 43.21
N LEU A 867 6.96 -4.82 44.27
CA LEU A 867 7.08 -5.32 45.64
C LEU A 867 5.95 -6.30 46.00
N LEU A 868 4.70 -5.93 45.71
CA LEU A 868 3.54 -6.77 45.99
C LEU A 868 3.54 -8.04 45.12
N GLY A 869 4.03 -7.95 43.88
CA GLY A 869 4.21 -9.08 42.99
C GLY A 869 5.23 -10.08 43.53
N ALA A 870 6.39 -9.63 44.01
CA ALA A 870 7.38 -10.50 44.65
C ALA A 870 6.84 -11.14 45.94
N LEU A 871 6.13 -10.36 46.76
CA LEU A 871 5.64 -10.79 48.07
C LEU A 871 4.43 -11.73 48.00
N GLY A 872 3.47 -11.48 47.11
CA GLY A 872 2.20 -12.21 47.07
C GLY A 872 1.63 -12.48 45.68
N GLY A 873 2.42 -12.25 44.62
CA GLY A 873 2.02 -12.53 43.24
C GLY A 873 0.80 -11.74 42.77
N PRO A 874 0.10 -12.21 41.72
CA PRO A 874 -1.06 -11.52 41.16
C PRO A 874 -2.20 -11.28 42.18
N ALA A 875 -2.31 -12.13 43.20
CA ALA A 875 -3.36 -11.99 44.22
C ALA A 875 -3.19 -10.73 45.06
N LEU A 876 -1.93 -10.37 45.41
CA LEU A 876 -1.64 -9.19 46.21
C LEU A 876 -1.59 -7.92 45.34
N VAL A 877 -1.13 -8.04 44.09
CA VAL A 877 -1.17 -6.97 43.09
C VAL A 877 -2.61 -6.57 42.72
N ASN A 878 -3.55 -7.52 42.70
CA ASN A 878 -4.97 -7.24 42.46
C ASN A 878 -5.73 -6.81 43.73
N ASN A 879 -5.09 -6.83 44.90
CA ASN A 879 -5.71 -6.40 46.15
C ASN A 879 -5.57 -4.88 46.30
N LYS A 880 -6.65 -4.18 45.99
CA LYS A 880 -6.74 -2.72 46.02
C LYS A 880 -6.30 -2.12 47.35
N ALA A 881 -6.74 -2.66 48.49
CA ALA A 881 -6.36 -2.14 49.80
C ALA A 881 -4.86 -2.27 50.08
N ALA A 882 -4.24 -3.40 49.70
CA ALA A 882 -2.80 -3.60 49.86
C ALA A 882 -1.98 -2.70 48.94
N VAL A 883 -2.41 -2.56 47.68
CA VAL A 883 -1.80 -1.67 46.70
C VAL A 883 -1.81 -0.23 47.18
N GLY A 884 -2.97 0.27 47.61
CA GLY A 884 -3.09 1.67 48.00
C GLY A 884 -2.34 1.99 49.30
N GLU A 885 -2.27 1.08 50.27
CA GLU A 885 -1.48 1.31 51.49
C GLU A 885 0.04 1.31 51.22
N VAL A 886 0.53 0.48 50.29
CA VAL A 886 1.94 0.50 49.89
C VAL A 886 2.29 1.79 49.16
N ILE A 887 1.43 2.24 48.24
CA ILE A 887 1.61 3.52 47.55
C ILE A 887 1.65 4.66 48.59
N ARG A 888 0.72 4.68 49.55
CA ARG A 888 0.69 5.68 50.64
C ARG A 888 1.99 5.71 51.46
N LEU A 889 2.58 4.56 51.75
CA LEU A 889 3.83 4.47 52.49
C LEU A 889 5.02 4.97 51.66
N LEU A 890 5.08 4.63 50.36
CA LEU A 890 6.11 5.11 49.44
C LEU A 890 6.03 6.64 49.27
N ASP A 891 4.81 7.17 49.09
CA ASP A 891 4.55 8.61 48.99
C ASP A 891 4.96 9.36 50.27
N ALA A 892 4.86 8.71 51.44
CA ALA A 892 5.33 9.26 52.72
C ALA A 892 6.85 9.10 52.96
N GLY A 893 7.61 8.64 51.95
CA GLY A 893 9.07 8.50 52.00
C GLY A 893 9.58 7.17 52.59
N ALA A 894 8.72 6.15 52.74
CA ALA A 894 9.17 4.83 53.17
C ALA A 894 10.03 4.15 52.09
N THR A 895 11.10 3.47 52.49
CA THR A 895 11.94 2.74 51.53
C THR A 895 11.31 1.42 51.12
N SER A 896 11.58 0.96 49.89
CA SER A 896 11.18 -0.37 49.41
C SER A 896 11.62 -1.51 50.36
N GLN A 897 12.78 -1.38 51.01
CA GLN A 897 13.26 -2.35 52.00
C GLN A 897 12.39 -2.38 53.27
N THR A 898 11.88 -1.22 53.70
CA THR A 898 10.97 -1.11 54.84
C THR A 898 9.65 -1.82 54.54
N ILE A 899 9.12 -1.60 53.34
CA ILE A 899 7.86 -2.21 52.89
C ILE A 899 8.03 -3.73 52.67
N ALA A 900 9.16 -4.16 52.10
CA ALA A 900 9.50 -5.57 51.98
C ALA A 900 9.53 -6.28 53.35
N GLY A 901 10.10 -5.63 54.37
CA GLY A 901 10.11 -6.14 55.74
C GLY A 901 8.71 -6.28 56.34
N ILE A 902 7.85 -5.26 56.17
CA ILE A 902 6.45 -5.30 56.60
C ILE A 902 5.71 -6.45 55.90
N GLY A 903 5.89 -6.60 54.59
CA GLY A 903 5.26 -7.65 53.79
C GLY A 903 5.67 -9.06 54.23
N LEU A 904 6.97 -9.31 54.41
CA LEU A 904 7.48 -10.60 54.90
C LEU A 904 6.94 -10.96 56.29
N GLN A 905 6.83 -9.96 57.17
CA GLN A 905 6.28 -10.14 58.51
C GLN A 905 4.79 -10.50 58.46
N LEU A 906 3.99 -9.81 57.65
CA LEU A 906 2.56 -10.08 57.47
C LEU A 906 2.29 -11.45 56.83
N LEU A 907 3.17 -11.88 55.92
CA LEU A 907 3.07 -13.16 55.23
C LEU A 907 3.71 -14.34 56.00
N GLY A 908 4.33 -14.07 57.15
CA GLY A 908 4.91 -15.10 58.02
C GLY A 908 6.18 -15.76 57.48
N ALA A 909 6.86 -15.17 56.50
CA ALA A 909 8.09 -15.69 55.91
C ALA A 909 9.31 -15.18 56.71
N GLN A 910 9.77 -15.97 57.68
CA GLN A 910 10.82 -15.57 58.64
C GLN A 910 12.12 -16.38 58.55
N THR A 911 12.19 -17.38 57.67
CA THR A 911 13.39 -18.19 57.46
C THR A 911 13.87 -18.09 56.01
N PRO A 912 15.18 -18.28 55.73
CA PRO A 912 15.70 -18.21 54.36
C PRO A 912 14.98 -19.16 53.39
N ALA A 913 14.62 -20.36 53.85
CA ALA A 913 13.88 -21.32 53.04
C ALA A 913 12.45 -20.87 52.73
N GLN A 914 11.76 -20.25 53.69
CA GLN A 914 10.41 -19.70 53.49
C GLN A 914 10.43 -18.51 52.54
N VAL A 915 11.39 -17.58 52.70
CA VAL A 915 11.54 -16.40 51.83
C VAL A 915 11.89 -16.83 50.41
N ALA A 916 12.83 -17.75 50.23
CA ALA A 916 13.19 -18.28 48.91
C ALA A 916 12.01 -18.97 48.22
N GLN A 917 11.26 -19.82 48.96
CA GLN A 917 10.09 -20.50 48.42
C GLN A 917 8.96 -19.53 48.04
N LEU A 918 8.71 -18.51 48.87
CA LEU A 918 7.70 -17.47 48.62
C LEU A 918 8.02 -16.73 47.32
N LEU A 919 9.23 -16.17 47.22
CA LEU A 919 9.69 -15.43 46.05
C LEU A 919 9.67 -16.30 44.79
N TRP A 920 10.17 -17.54 44.88
CA TRP A 920 10.17 -18.45 43.74
C TRP A 920 8.75 -18.75 43.25
N THR A 921 7.82 -18.97 44.18
CA THR A 921 6.42 -19.28 43.82
C THR A 921 5.74 -18.11 43.14
N ASN A 922 5.97 -16.89 43.65
CA ASN A 922 5.30 -15.70 43.13
C ASN A 922 5.94 -15.16 41.85
N VAL A 923 7.26 -15.27 41.69
CA VAL A 923 7.99 -14.79 40.50
C VAL A 923 7.98 -15.82 39.38
N VAL A 924 8.12 -17.12 39.70
CA VAL A 924 8.20 -18.21 38.69
C VAL A 924 6.84 -18.87 38.45
N GLY A 925 5.84 -18.60 39.28
CA GLY A 925 4.47 -19.13 39.12
C GLY A 925 4.30 -20.60 39.51
N ARG A 926 5.30 -21.21 40.14
CA ARG A 926 5.26 -22.60 40.66
C ARG A 926 6.17 -22.76 41.88
N SER A 927 5.96 -23.82 42.66
CA SER A 927 6.88 -24.15 43.74
C SER A 927 8.27 -24.56 43.21
N GLY A 928 9.32 -24.03 43.83
CA GLY A 928 10.71 -24.42 43.55
C GLY A 928 11.09 -25.73 44.22
N THR A 929 11.96 -26.49 43.57
CA THR A 929 12.60 -27.68 44.16
C THR A 929 13.75 -27.26 45.08
N GLN A 930 14.19 -28.16 45.97
CA GLN A 930 15.28 -27.86 46.91
C GLN A 930 16.58 -27.44 46.23
N ALA A 931 16.87 -27.97 45.03
CA ALA A 931 18.04 -27.57 44.23
C ALA A 931 17.91 -26.16 43.64
N GLU A 932 16.69 -25.77 43.26
CA GLU A 932 16.39 -24.46 42.67
C GLU A 932 16.38 -23.33 43.71
N LEU A 933 15.96 -23.63 44.94
CA LEU A 933 15.93 -22.64 46.03
C LEU A 933 17.28 -22.43 46.70
N LYS A 934 18.19 -23.41 46.57
CA LYS A 934 19.49 -23.41 47.24
C LYS A 934 20.31 -22.13 46.99
N PRO A 935 20.40 -21.58 45.76
CA PRO A 935 21.16 -20.35 45.51
C PRO A 935 20.62 -19.13 46.26
N LEU A 936 19.29 -18.98 46.36
CA LEU A 936 18.67 -17.89 47.11
C LEU A 936 18.89 -18.03 48.62
N VAL A 937 18.82 -19.27 49.12
CA VAL A 937 19.10 -19.59 50.53
C VAL A 937 20.57 -19.34 50.88
N ASP A 938 21.49 -19.76 50.02
CA ASP A 938 22.93 -19.51 50.18
C ASP A 938 23.25 -18.01 50.13
N LEU A 939 22.58 -17.24 49.26
CA LEU A 939 22.73 -15.79 49.16
C LEU A 939 22.33 -15.09 50.48
N MET A 940 21.19 -15.46 51.06
CA MET A 940 20.77 -14.93 52.37
C MET A 940 21.71 -15.38 53.49
N ALA A 941 22.25 -16.60 53.41
CA ALA A 941 23.25 -17.08 54.36
C ALA A 941 24.60 -16.34 54.24
N SER A 942 24.88 -15.69 53.10
CA SER A 942 26.09 -14.89 52.90
C SER A 942 26.02 -13.48 53.51
N GLY A 943 24.88 -13.11 54.10
CA GLY A 943 24.69 -11.86 54.83
C GLY A 943 23.77 -10.84 54.18
N VAL A 944 23.19 -11.15 53.00
CA VAL A 944 22.16 -10.31 52.37
C VAL A 944 20.85 -10.43 53.15
N SER A 945 20.25 -9.30 53.52
CA SER A 945 19.01 -9.30 54.31
C SER A 945 17.81 -9.79 53.50
N PHE A 946 16.78 -10.33 54.18
CA PHE A 946 15.58 -10.81 53.50
C PHE A 946 14.88 -9.70 52.71
N ASN A 947 14.88 -8.48 53.25
CA ASN A 947 14.28 -7.31 52.62
C ASN A 947 15.01 -6.96 51.31
N GLU A 948 16.34 -7.03 51.28
CA GLU A 948 17.13 -6.80 50.07
C GLU A 948 16.88 -7.89 49.02
N VAL A 949 16.75 -9.15 49.42
CA VAL A 949 16.45 -10.25 48.48
C VAL A 949 15.04 -10.11 47.88
N VAL A 950 14.05 -9.61 48.64
CA VAL A 950 12.72 -9.27 48.11
C VAL A 950 12.80 -8.15 47.08
N VAL A 951 13.53 -7.07 47.37
CA VAL A 951 13.70 -5.96 46.41
C VAL A 951 14.44 -6.43 45.15
N LEU A 952 15.44 -7.29 45.29
CA LEU A 952 16.15 -7.88 44.17
C LEU A 952 15.21 -8.72 43.30
N ALA A 953 14.37 -9.55 43.92
CA ALA A 953 13.37 -10.36 43.22
C ALA A 953 12.27 -9.53 42.56
N ALA A 954 11.84 -8.44 43.20
CA ALA A 954 10.87 -7.49 42.66
C ALA A 954 11.39 -6.76 41.42
N ASN A 955 12.71 -6.59 41.30
CA ASN A 955 13.36 -5.98 40.14
C ASN A 955 13.67 -6.95 39.00
N LEU A 956 13.36 -8.26 39.13
CA LEU A 956 13.38 -9.15 37.97
C LEU A 956 12.19 -8.83 37.06
N ASP A 957 12.48 -8.64 35.76
CA ASP A 957 11.61 -8.11 34.70
C ASP A 957 10.32 -8.94 34.41
N ALA A 958 10.12 -10.05 35.13
CA ALA A 958 9.00 -10.98 34.95
C ALA A 958 7.68 -10.55 35.64
N THR A 959 7.62 -9.39 36.31
CA THR A 959 6.48 -8.99 37.18
C THR A 959 5.79 -7.67 36.80
N ALA A 960 6.11 -7.06 35.65
CA ALA A 960 5.53 -5.78 35.26
C ALA A 960 4.03 -5.89 34.93
N ALA A 961 3.17 -5.59 35.92
CA ALA A 961 1.73 -5.44 35.76
C ALA A 961 1.33 -3.96 35.86
N ARG A 962 0.45 -3.50 34.96
CA ARG A 962 -0.17 -2.16 35.06
C ARG A 962 -1.26 -2.18 36.13
N ILE A 963 -1.23 -1.23 37.07
CA ILE A 963 -2.23 -1.10 38.15
C ILE A 963 -3.32 -0.10 37.75
N ASP A 964 -4.59 -0.51 37.90
CA ASP A 964 -5.75 0.39 37.81
C ASP A 964 -5.96 1.12 39.15
N LEU A 965 -5.73 2.43 39.15
CA LEU A 965 -5.78 3.28 40.34
C LEU A 965 -7.19 3.82 40.67
N VAL A 966 -8.17 3.78 39.76
CA VAL A 966 -9.45 4.51 39.92
C VAL A 966 -10.48 3.79 40.80
N GLY A 967 -10.20 2.56 41.22
CA GLY A 967 -11.02 1.82 42.19
C GLY A 967 -10.58 1.91 43.64
N LEU A 968 -9.50 2.64 43.95
CA LEU A 968 -8.97 2.75 45.32
C LEU A 968 -9.76 3.74 46.19
N ALA A 969 -10.45 4.70 45.56
CA ALA A 969 -11.30 5.69 46.22
C ALA A 969 -12.43 5.08 47.07
N SER A 970 -13.00 3.93 46.68
CA SER A 970 -14.10 3.29 47.40
C SER A 970 -13.68 2.50 48.64
N GLU A 971 -12.37 2.24 48.81
CA GLU A 971 -11.81 1.44 49.92
C GLU A 971 -11.33 2.33 51.09
N GLY A 972 -11.76 3.59 51.12
CA GLY A 972 -11.35 4.56 52.15
C GLY A 972 -9.95 5.14 51.93
N ILE A 973 -9.31 4.81 50.81
CA ILE A 973 -8.17 5.56 50.28
C ILE A 973 -8.78 6.67 49.44
N GLU A 974 -9.35 7.65 50.14
CA GLU A 974 -9.61 8.93 49.52
C GLU A 974 -8.26 9.41 49.01
N PHE A 975 -8.22 9.74 47.72
CA PHE A 975 -7.26 10.69 47.22
C PHE A 975 -7.54 11.95 48.03
N SER A 976 -6.85 12.09 49.17
CA SER A 976 -6.58 13.43 49.66
C SER A 976 -5.89 14.12 48.51
#